data_AF-A0A7X7SK69-F1
#
_entry.id   AF-A0A7X7SK69-F1
#
_cell.length_a   1.000
_cell.length_b   1.000
_cell.length_c   1.000
_cell.angle_alpha   90.00
_cell.angle_beta   90.00
_cell.angle_gamma   90.00
#
_symmetry.space_group_name_H-M   'P 1'
#
loop_
_entity.id
_entity.type
_entity.pdbx_description
1 polymer ?
#
loop_
_entity_poly.entity_id
_entity_poly.type
_entity_poly.pdbx_seq_one_letter_code
_entity_poly.pdbx_strand_id
1 'polypeptide(L)'
;MASDARQGRRCGTAGELESERKIDLRQILDGIRHYRPRRRGWTWRTPVADQRIGPFTYRETSQGLRRSVPLPAAKYFGNIDPQPDCVITTEIASGRFEDDIRRMRMAAWHGADHIMVIRTAGQSHMDSLLEGTPEGVGGIAVTRKQVRATRKALDLIEDEVGRPINFHSYVSGVAGPEMAVMFAEEGVNGAHQDPQYNVLYRNINMVRSFVDAAVAKQVMAAAGMAQIDGAHNANATAREAWKVMPELLVQHAINCAYSVKAGMPKESICLSTVPPDASPAPSVRMDLPYAVALRDLFGEYKMRAQQNTRYIESCGREATVNHVLNMLVSRLTTADIQSTITPDEGRNVPWHYNNVHACNTARQTLVGLDGLREVVKVDRDAPELRDKVREIKERAVLFLEGMIRDGGYFAAVEQGYFVDSGCYPETNDDGIFRKIDGGVGAGTVVERADDYLAPVCHHFGVNHLPEGLLERPCDLIGGCTLCDEELVPFIDELDPEDNVNVRLQRTAELREKGLIKPEVEWAGDGFVVVTMFLPAAERVAEFAALELAKAMNLEEPEVIHKQVMHPAEGTLLEVRGRLEATVDPKTLVIPEETHLVSEDDIRTFVKRYGLKCVAATVGNDEHSVGMREIIDIKHGGIEKYGIVCV
;
A
#
# COMPACT_ATOMS: atom_id res chain seq x y z
N MET A 1 49.15 30.90 -12.93
CA MET A 1 48.15 31.78 -12.31
C MET A 1 46.86 30.99 -12.21
N ALA A 2 46.52 30.57 -11.00
CA ALA A 2 45.29 29.85 -10.70
C ALA A 2 44.14 30.85 -10.63
N SER A 3 43.03 30.57 -11.32
CA SER A 3 41.77 31.29 -11.12
C SER A 3 40.79 30.35 -10.42
N ASP A 4 40.67 30.61 -9.13
CA ASP A 4 39.75 30.03 -8.15
C ASP A 4 38.31 30.37 -8.56
N ALA A 5 37.51 29.36 -8.90
CA ALA A 5 36.07 29.48 -9.12
C ALA A 5 35.34 28.58 -8.13
N ARG A 6 35.32 29.04 -6.87
CA ARG A 6 34.43 28.52 -5.83
C ARG A 6 32.98 28.82 -6.23
N GLN A 7 32.29 27.85 -6.84
CA GLN A 7 30.83 27.88 -6.88
C GLN A 7 30.31 27.62 -5.46
N GLY A 8 29.65 28.64 -4.92
CA GLY A 8 29.06 28.60 -3.59
C GLY A 8 28.04 27.47 -3.46
N ARG A 9 28.28 26.58 -2.49
CA ARG A 9 27.26 25.71 -1.93
C ARG A 9 26.17 26.61 -1.35
N ARG A 10 25.05 26.77 -2.06
CA ARG A 10 23.81 27.19 -1.43
C ARG A 10 23.44 26.08 -0.46
N CYS A 11 23.63 26.34 0.82
CA CYS A 11 22.97 25.60 1.88
C CYS A 11 21.47 25.81 1.63
N GLY A 12 20.75 24.74 1.27
CA GLY A 12 19.29 24.77 1.26
C GLY A 12 18.79 25.26 2.61
N THR A 13 17.69 26.01 2.60
CA THR A 13 16.95 26.39 3.80
C THR A 13 16.72 25.14 4.65
N ALA A 14 17.06 25.19 5.93
CA ALA A 14 16.91 24.07 6.85
C ALA A 14 15.46 23.55 6.80
N GLY A 15 15.25 22.36 6.21
CA GLY A 15 13.95 21.69 6.18
C GLY A 15 13.36 21.31 4.82
N GLU A 16 14.02 21.56 3.67
CA GLU A 16 13.56 21.05 2.36
C GLU A 16 14.44 19.91 1.82
N LEU A 17 13.83 18.92 1.17
CA LEU A 17 14.55 17.84 0.47
C LEU A 17 15.01 18.28 -0.93
N GLU A 18 16.30 18.04 -1.21
CA GLU A 18 16.86 18.12 -2.56
C GLU A 18 16.67 16.76 -3.28
N SER A 19 16.14 16.77 -4.51
CA SER A 19 15.86 15.52 -5.27
C SER A 19 17.10 14.64 -5.43
N GLU A 20 18.24 15.27 -5.71
CA GLU A 20 19.51 14.60 -5.99
C GLU A 20 20.26 14.17 -4.72
N ARG A 21 19.70 14.42 -3.53
CA ARG A 21 20.28 13.98 -2.25
C ARG A 21 19.41 12.93 -1.60
N LYS A 22 20.05 11.88 -1.05
CA LYS A 22 19.37 10.89 -0.22
C LYS A 22 18.78 11.55 1.03
N ILE A 23 17.68 10.99 1.52
CA ILE A 23 17.10 11.41 2.81
C ILE A 23 18.06 11.02 3.93
N ASP A 24 18.37 11.97 4.83
CA ASP A 24 19.28 11.74 5.94
C ASP A 24 18.52 11.25 7.17
N LEU A 25 18.62 9.94 7.43
CA LEU A 25 17.93 9.28 8.54
C LEU A 25 18.39 9.80 9.91
N ARG A 26 19.66 10.20 10.07
CA ARG A 26 20.14 10.77 11.35
C ARG A 26 19.53 12.15 11.58
N GLN A 27 19.38 12.96 10.53
CA GLN A 27 18.70 14.25 10.62
C GLN A 27 17.19 14.10 10.91
N ILE A 28 16.55 13.05 10.41
CA ILE A 28 15.15 12.73 10.79
C ILE A 28 15.05 12.44 12.28
N LEU A 29 15.95 11.62 12.84
CA LEU A 29 15.94 11.25 14.26
C LEU A 29 16.39 12.39 15.18
N ASP A 30 17.17 13.35 14.68
CA ASP A 30 17.61 14.50 15.46
C ASP A 30 16.43 15.35 15.96
N GLY A 31 16.46 15.68 17.25
CA GLY A 31 15.42 16.45 17.92
C GLY A 31 14.02 15.81 17.92
N ILE A 32 13.88 14.50 17.68
CA ILE A 32 12.57 13.85 17.48
C ILE A 32 11.60 13.99 18.67
N ARG A 33 12.13 14.13 19.89
CA ARG A 33 11.40 14.49 21.10
C ARG A 33 10.53 15.74 20.95
N HIS A 34 10.99 16.71 20.17
CA HIS A 34 10.36 18.03 20.02
C HIS A 34 9.53 18.14 18.73
N TYR A 35 9.50 17.08 17.92
CA TYR A 35 8.65 17.06 16.74
C TYR A 35 7.18 17.16 17.12
N ARG A 36 6.43 17.93 16.33
CA ARG A 36 4.97 17.99 16.31
C ARG A 36 4.50 17.88 14.86
N PRO A 37 3.40 17.17 14.60
CA PRO A 37 2.88 17.01 13.25
C PRO A 37 2.45 18.36 12.67
N ARG A 38 2.83 18.63 11.41
CA ARG A 38 2.43 19.87 10.72
C ARG A 38 0.95 19.90 10.34
N ARG A 39 0.29 18.74 10.31
CA ARG A 39 -1.13 18.58 10.00
C ARG A 39 -1.72 17.36 10.69
N ARG A 40 -3.04 17.38 10.88
CA ARG A 40 -3.85 16.29 11.42
C ARG A 40 -4.99 16.00 10.46
N GLY A 41 -5.61 14.83 10.60
CA GLY A 41 -6.73 14.39 9.78
C GLY A 41 -6.34 13.85 8.40
N TRP A 42 -7.34 13.28 7.72
CA TRP A 42 -7.23 12.66 6.41
C TRP A 42 -7.34 13.68 5.27
N THR A 43 -6.59 13.47 4.19
CA THR A 43 -6.66 14.27 2.96
C THR A 43 -7.03 13.41 1.75
N TRP A 44 -8.13 13.76 1.08
CA TRP A 44 -8.52 13.19 -0.22
C TRP A 44 -7.80 13.90 -1.37
N ARG A 45 -7.64 13.23 -2.52
CA ARG A 45 -7.17 13.89 -3.75
C ARG A 45 -8.19 14.93 -4.21
N THR A 46 -7.69 16.01 -4.81
CA THR A 46 -8.54 17.04 -5.42
C THR A 46 -8.76 16.71 -6.91
N PRO A 47 -9.98 16.33 -7.33
CA PRO A 47 -10.27 16.00 -8.72
C PRO A 47 -10.12 17.23 -9.63
N VAL A 48 -9.72 17.01 -10.88
CA VAL A 48 -9.66 18.06 -11.91
C VAL A 48 -10.41 17.56 -13.14
N ALA A 49 -11.59 18.14 -13.40
CA ALA A 49 -12.39 17.79 -14.57
C ALA A 49 -11.73 18.30 -15.86
N ASP A 50 -11.81 17.50 -16.92
CA ASP A 50 -11.26 17.81 -18.26
C ASP A 50 -9.82 18.34 -18.21
N GLN A 51 -8.98 17.72 -17.37
CA GLN A 51 -7.61 18.11 -17.15
C GLN A 51 -6.78 17.91 -18.42
N ARG A 52 -6.22 18.98 -18.96
CA ARG A 52 -5.33 18.91 -20.13
C ARG A 52 -3.89 18.69 -19.70
N ILE A 53 -3.30 17.56 -20.09
CA ILE A 53 -1.91 17.21 -19.81
C ILE A 53 -1.25 16.73 -21.12
N GLY A 54 -0.20 17.43 -21.55
CA GLY A 54 0.43 17.18 -22.85
C GLY A 54 -0.59 17.30 -23.99
N PRO A 55 -0.66 16.32 -24.92
CA PRO A 55 -1.60 16.35 -26.03
C PRO A 55 -3.01 15.83 -25.67
N PHE A 56 -3.27 15.40 -24.44
CA PHE A 56 -4.50 14.70 -24.04
C PHE A 56 -5.36 15.50 -23.06
N THR A 57 -6.63 15.13 -22.97
CA THR A 57 -7.60 15.59 -21.97
C THR A 57 -8.08 14.40 -21.17
N TYR A 58 -8.04 14.51 -19.83
CA TYR A 58 -8.39 13.46 -18.87
C TYR A 58 -9.61 13.86 -18.04
N ARG A 59 -10.41 12.90 -17.59
CA ARG A 59 -11.70 13.17 -16.92
C ARG A 59 -11.83 12.59 -15.52
N GLU A 60 -11.08 11.54 -15.21
CA GLU A 60 -11.07 10.81 -13.94
C GLU A 60 -9.68 10.92 -13.28
N THR A 61 -9.18 12.16 -13.24
CA THR A 61 -7.85 12.55 -12.74
C THR A 61 -7.92 13.60 -11.64
N SER A 62 -6.79 13.81 -10.97
CA SER A 62 -6.62 14.76 -9.86
C SER A 62 -5.47 15.73 -10.12
N GLN A 63 -5.27 16.68 -9.19
CA GLN A 63 -4.11 17.58 -9.25
C GLN A 63 -2.79 16.79 -9.37
N GLY A 64 -1.97 17.22 -10.34
CA GLY A 64 -0.67 16.62 -10.60
C GLY A 64 0.33 16.83 -9.47
N LEU A 65 1.39 16.01 -9.46
CA LEU A 65 2.50 16.17 -8.53
C LEU A 65 3.47 17.26 -9.01
N ARG A 66 4.12 17.93 -8.07
CA ARG A 66 5.23 18.87 -8.33
C ARG A 66 6.49 18.15 -8.78
N ARG A 67 6.77 16.98 -8.18
CA ARG A 67 7.89 16.11 -8.51
C ARG A 67 7.40 14.66 -8.51
N SER A 68 7.71 13.95 -9.58
CA SER A 68 7.36 12.55 -9.73
C SER A 68 8.23 11.85 -10.76
N VAL A 69 8.14 10.52 -10.79
CA VAL A 69 8.70 9.69 -11.86
C VAL A 69 7.53 9.22 -12.73
N PRO A 70 7.45 9.65 -14.01
CA PRO A 70 6.40 9.20 -14.91
C PRO A 70 6.60 7.73 -15.29
N LEU A 71 5.56 7.11 -15.86
CA LEU A 71 5.69 5.76 -16.41
C LEU A 71 6.75 5.72 -17.53
N PRO A 72 7.48 4.60 -17.73
CA PRO A 72 8.55 4.54 -18.75
C PRO A 72 8.11 4.89 -20.17
N ALA A 73 6.87 4.55 -20.54
CA ALA A 73 6.30 4.86 -21.85
C ALA A 73 5.90 6.35 -22.01
N ALA A 74 5.89 7.14 -20.93
CA ALA A 74 5.57 8.56 -20.98
C ALA A 74 6.56 9.37 -21.83
N LYS A 75 7.78 8.86 -22.07
CA LYS A 75 8.76 9.47 -22.98
C LYS A 75 8.23 9.71 -24.39
N TYR A 76 7.27 8.91 -24.84
CA TYR A 76 6.60 9.08 -26.14
C TYR A 76 5.54 10.19 -26.14
N PHE A 77 5.20 10.71 -24.97
CA PHE A 77 4.13 11.68 -24.74
C PHE A 77 4.61 12.92 -23.99
N GLY A 78 5.91 13.24 -24.07
CA GLY A 78 6.48 14.41 -23.41
C GLY A 78 6.67 14.26 -21.89
N ASN A 79 6.85 13.02 -21.41
CA ASN A 79 7.06 12.69 -19.99
C ASN A 79 5.93 13.15 -19.05
N ILE A 80 4.68 13.15 -19.55
CA ILE A 80 3.50 13.45 -18.73
C ILE A 80 3.29 12.42 -17.61
N ASP A 81 2.70 12.86 -16.50
CA ASP A 81 2.39 12.00 -15.34
C ASP A 81 0.99 12.27 -14.75
N PRO A 82 -0.10 11.99 -15.50
CA PRO A 82 -1.46 12.11 -14.98
C PRO A 82 -1.66 11.26 -13.71
N GLN A 83 -2.37 11.83 -12.73
CA GLN A 83 -2.66 11.18 -11.45
C GLN A 83 -4.15 10.80 -11.40
N PRO A 84 -4.52 9.55 -11.04
CA PRO A 84 -5.92 9.17 -10.93
C PRO A 84 -6.63 9.94 -9.80
N ASP A 85 -7.96 9.95 -9.85
CA ASP A 85 -8.87 10.62 -8.91
C ASP A 85 -8.92 10.00 -7.50
N CYS A 86 -8.63 8.72 -7.34
CA CYS A 86 -8.62 8.04 -6.03
C CYS A 86 -7.25 8.10 -5.32
N VAL A 87 -7.28 8.05 -3.99
CA VAL A 87 -6.06 7.93 -3.16
C VAL A 87 -5.40 6.56 -3.42
N ILE A 88 -4.08 6.53 -3.62
CA ILE A 88 -3.33 5.30 -3.92
C ILE A 88 -2.53 4.88 -2.70
N THR A 89 -2.77 3.66 -2.24
CA THR A 89 -2.07 3.09 -1.07
C THR A 89 -0.93 2.20 -1.48
N THR A 90 0.17 2.24 -0.74
CA THR A 90 1.16 1.16 -0.71
C THR A 90 1.44 0.74 0.74
N GLU A 91 1.75 -0.54 0.95
CA GLU A 91 2.04 -1.13 2.25
C GLU A 91 3.56 -1.27 2.43
N ILE A 92 4.12 -0.60 3.43
CA ILE A 92 5.58 -0.57 3.67
C ILE A 92 5.82 -0.81 5.16
N ALA A 93 6.31 -2.01 5.49
CA ALA A 93 6.59 -2.41 6.86
C ALA A 93 7.59 -3.58 6.93
N SER A 94 8.88 -3.32 6.73
CA SER A 94 9.93 -4.35 6.65
C SER A 94 10.42 -4.87 8.01
N GLY A 95 9.93 -4.31 9.12
CA GLY A 95 10.52 -4.52 10.45
C GLY A 95 11.52 -3.43 10.86
N ARG A 96 12.04 -2.65 9.90
CA ARG A 96 12.97 -1.53 10.12
C ARG A 96 12.45 -0.23 9.53
N PHE A 97 11.82 0.59 10.36
CA PHE A 97 11.16 1.82 9.90
C PHE A 97 12.14 2.82 9.28
N GLU A 98 13.41 2.80 9.71
CA GLU A 98 14.47 3.66 9.21
C GLU A 98 14.80 3.38 7.73
N ASP A 99 14.72 2.12 7.30
CA ASP A 99 14.89 1.73 5.90
C ASP A 99 13.62 1.98 5.09
N ASP A 100 12.45 1.73 5.71
CA ASP A 100 11.15 1.95 5.11
C ASP A 100 10.91 3.42 4.73
N ILE A 101 11.42 4.39 5.50
CA ILE A 101 11.36 5.82 5.16
C ILE A 101 11.93 6.10 3.76
N ARG A 102 13.01 5.41 3.37
CA ARG A 102 13.60 5.57 2.02
C ARG A 102 12.64 5.07 0.94
N ARG A 103 11.99 3.93 1.21
CA ARG A 103 10.98 3.34 0.32
C ARG A 103 9.72 4.20 0.22
N MET A 104 9.29 4.83 1.32
CA MET A 104 8.16 5.77 1.32
C MET A 104 8.40 6.95 0.37
N ARG A 105 9.61 7.50 0.35
CA ARG A 105 10.00 8.54 -0.62
C ARG A 105 9.91 8.03 -2.06
N MET A 106 10.43 6.82 -2.34
CA MET A 106 10.32 6.20 -3.67
C MET A 106 8.84 6.05 -4.09
N ALA A 107 8.00 5.48 -3.23
CA ALA A 107 6.58 5.28 -3.53
C ALA A 107 5.83 6.60 -3.76
N ALA A 108 6.14 7.64 -2.98
CA ALA A 108 5.52 8.97 -3.13
C ALA A 108 5.81 9.60 -4.50
N TRP A 109 7.06 9.50 -4.98
CA TRP A 109 7.44 9.95 -6.33
C TRP A 109 6.74 9.15 -7.44
N HIS A 110 6.31 7.93 -7.14
CA HIS A 110 5.52 7.08 -8.04
C HIS A 110 4.00 7.22 -7.85
N GLY A 111 3.56 8.20 -7.08
CA GLY A 111 2.15 8.58 -6.96
C GLY A 111 1.42 8.03 -5.75
N ALA A 112 2.07 7.30 -4.84
CA ALA A 112 1.44 6.91 -3.58
C ALA A 112 1.24 8.12 -2.66
N ASP A 113 0.02 8.33 -2.19
CA ASP A 113 -0.37 9.40 -1.25
C ASP A 113 -1.09 8.84 -0.01
N HIS A 114 -0.98 7.53 0.18
CA HIS A 114 -1.37 6.81 1.38
C HIS A 114 -0.33 5.73 1.68
N ILE A 115 0.34 5.86 2.81
CA ILE A 115 1.39 4.96 3.28
C ILE A 115 0.87 4.18 4.48
N MET A 116 0.72 2.87 4.28
CA MET A 116 0.19 1.98 5.29
C MET A 116 1.31 1.16 5.92
N VAL A 117 1.43 1.23 7.24
CA VAL A 117 2.45 0.54 8.02
C VAL A 117 1.80 -0.57 8.83
N ILE A 118 2.00 -1.80 8.37
CA ILE A 118 1.64 -3.03 9.10
C ILE A 118 2.47 -3.11 10.38
N ARG A 119 1.82 -3.55 11.45
CA ARG A 119 2.45 -3.72 12.76
C ARG A 119 3.24 -5.01 12.85
N THR A 120 4.23 -5.05 13.73
CA THR A 120 4.95 -6.27 14.08
C THR A 120 3.96 -7.37 14.51
N ALA A 121 4.27 -8.61 14.15
CA ALA A 121 3.39 -9.74 14.36
C ALA A 121 2.97 -9.83 15.85
N GLY A 122 1.65 -9.91 16.07
CA GLY A 122 1.09 -10.08 17.41
C GLY A 122 0.98 -8.80 18.24
N GLN A 123 1.29 -7.60 17.72
CA GLN A 123 1.16 -6.35 18.48
C GLN A 123 -0.27 -6.11 19.01
N SER A 124 -1.30 -6.72 18.41
CA SER A 124 -2.67 -6.71 18.93
C SER A 124 -2.84 -7.34 20.32
N HIS A 125 -1.88 -8.13 20.79
CA HIS A 125 -1.89 -8.81 22.10
C HIS A 125 -1.06 -8.09 23.17
N MET A 126 -0.40 -6.99 22.82
CA MET A 126 0.36 -6.19 23.77
C MET A 126 -0.60 -5.25 24.49
N ASP A 127 -0.84 -5.50 25.78
CA ASP A 127 -1.78 -4.74 26.63
C ASP A 127 -1.15 -3.44 27.16
N SER A 128 -0.42 -2.74 26.28
CA SER A 128 0.18 -1.43 26.51
C SER A 128 0.69 -0.85 25.19
N LEU A 129 1.08 0.42 25.20
CA LEU A 129 1.98 0.94 24.18
C LEU A 129 3.35 0.28 24.29
N LEU A 130 4.01 0.11 23.15
CA LEU A 130 5.45 -0.13 23.06
C LEU A 130 6.19 1.21 22.96
N GLU A 131 7.44 1.22 23.41
CA GLU A 131 8.31 2.40 23.37
C GLU A 131 9.64 2.06 22.70
N GLY A 132 10.38 3.08 22.26
CA GLY A 132 11.65 2.91 21.57
C GLY A 132 11.50 2.46 20.12
N THR A 133 12.52 1.78 19.60
CA THR A 133 12.58 1.34 18.20
C THR A 133 13.07 -0.12 18.03
N PRO A 134 12.47 -1.10 18.72
CA PRO A 134 12.85 -2.50 18.53
C PRO A 134 12.60 -2.96 17.09
N GLU A 135 13.38 -3.92 16.63
CA GLU A 135 13.19 -4.53 15.31
C GLU A 135 11.87 -5.31 15.28
N GLY A 136 11.04 -5.05 14.27
CA GLY A 136 9.78 -5.75 14.08
C GLY A 136 9.94 -7.03 13.22
N VAL A 137 8.99 -7.95 13.35
CA VAL A 137 8.93 -9.18 12.55
C VAL A 137 7.60 -9.21 11.78
N GLY A 138 7.68 -9.29 10.45
CA GLY A 138 6.50 -9.23 9.57
C GLY A 138 5.77 -7.88 9.58
N GLY A 139 6.36 -6.84 10.18
CA GLY A 139 5.81 -5.51 10.27
C GLY A 139 6.60 -4.64 11.26
N ILE A 140 6.26 -3.36 11.38
CA ILE A 140 6.96 -2.40 12.26
C ILE A 140 6.45 -2.48 13.70
N ALA A 141 7.35 -2.48 14.69
CA ALA A 141 6.96 -2.23 16.07
C ALA A 141 6.50 -0.76 16.20
N VAL A 142 5.18 -0.55 16.26
CA VAL A 142 4.62 0.81 16.28
C VAL A 142 4.74 1.40 17.67
N THR A 143 5.51 2.47 17.78
CA THR A 143 5.79 3.22 19.02
C THR A 143 5.67 4.71 18.74
N ARG A 144 5.64 5.55 19.78
CA ARG A 144 5.61 7.01 19.60
C ARG A 144 6.85 7.52 18.84
N LYS A 145 8.05 7.06 19.20
CA LYS A 145 9.30 7.47 18.52
C LYS A 145 9.29 7.09 17.05
N GLN A 146 8.88 5.86 16.72
CA GLN A 146 8.78 5.41 15.34
C GLN A 146 7.75 6.23 14.56
N VAL A 147 6.55 6.44 15.11
CA VAL A 147 5.47 7.23 14.48
C VAL A 147 5.95 8.66 14.19
N ARG A 148 6.59 9.31 15.17
CA ARG A 148 7.16 10.66 14.96
C ARG A 148 8.19 10.68 13.85
N ALA A 149 9.12 9.73 13.82
CA ALA A 149 10.18 9.71 12.82
C ALA A 149 9.60 9.53 11.40
N THR A 150 8.65 8.60 11.25
CA THR A 150 7.94 8.37 9.99
C THR A 150 7.11 9.59 9.58
N ARG A 151 6.31 10.18 10.48
CA ARG A 151 5.47 11.35 10.18
C ARG A 151 6.32 12.58 9.83
N LYS A 152 7.42 12.82 10.55
CA LYS A 152 8.41 13.88 10.24
C LYS A 152 9.03 13.67 8.85
N ALA A 153 9.39 12.45 8.49
CA ALA A 153 9.91 12.16 7.15
C ALA A 153 8.84 12.36 6.07
N LEU A 154 7.60 11.92 6.31
CA LEU A 154 6.49 12.11 5.37
C LEU A 154 6.12 13.59 5.18
N ASP A 155 6.25 14.44 6.20
CA ASP A 155 6.07 15.89 6.07
C ASP A 155 7.08 16.49 5.06
N LEU A 156 8.32 16.00 5.06
CA LEU A 156 9.34 16.44 4.11
C LEU A 156 9.11 15.90 2.69
N ILE A 157 8.66 14.64 2.60
CA ILE A 157 8.40 13.97 1.33
C ILE A 157 7.15 14.56 0.65
N GLU A 158 6.10 14.86 1.41
CA GLU A 158 4.86 15.44 0.88
C GLU A 158 5.08 16.87 0.38
N ASP A 159 5.93 17.65 1.05
CA ASP A 159 6.43 18.93 0.53
C ASP A 159 7.13 18.70 -0.80
N GLU A 160 8.09 17.77 -0.87
CA GLU A 160 8.87 17.49 -2.08
C GLU A 160 7.99 17.19 -3.30
N VAL A 161 7.07 16.22 -3.17
CA VAL A 161 6.16 15.83 -4.27
C VAL A 161 5.01 16.82 -4.46
N GLY A 162 4.77 17.72 -3.51
CA GLY A 162 3.76 18.78 -3.58
C GLY A 162 2.33 18.32 -3.36
N ARG A 163 2.11 17.21 -2.63
CA ARG A 163 0.79 16.67 -2.28
C ARG A 163 0.85 15.99 -0.91
N PRO A 164 -0.10 16.26 0.01
CA PRO A 164 -0.16 15.59 1.32
C PRO A 164 -0.16 14.06 1.21
N ILE A 165 0.57 13.39 2.11
CA ILE A 165 0.67 11.92 2.15
C ILE A 165 0.04 11.37 3.43
N ASN A 166 -1.06 10.63 3.33
CA ASN A 166 -1.70 10.05 4.51
C ASN A 166 -0.84 8.94 5.13
N PHE A 167 -0.46 9.10 6.40
CA PHE A 167 0.17 8.06 7.19
C PHE A 167 -0.90 7.23 7.89
N HIS A 168 -0.81 5.90 7.76
CA HIS A 168 -1.82 4.97 8.25
C HIS A 168 -1.20 3.77 8.96
N SER A 169 -1.83 3.33 10.05
CA SER A 169 -1.50 2.06 10.72
C SER A 169 -2.73 1.41 11.37
N TYR A 170 -2.59 0.69 12.48
CA TYR A 170 -3.63 -0.20 13.02
C TYR A 170 -3.87 0.05 14.50
N VAL A 171 -5.13 0.33 14.86
CA VAL A 171 -5.62 0.55 16.23
C VAL A 171 -6.17 -0.73 16.85
N SER A 172 -6.54 -1.73 16.05
CA SER A 172 -7.06 -3.02 16.54
C SER A 172 -6.14 -3.71 17.57
N GLY A 173 -6.70 -4.41 18.57
CA GLY A 173 -5.96 -5.06 19.65
C GLY A 173 -6.51 -4.73 21.03
N VAL A 174 -5.84 -5.22 22.07
CA VAL A 174 -6.20 -4.97 23.48
C VAL A 174 -5.88 -3.54 23.95
N ALA A 175 -4.86 -2.89 23.36
CA ALA A 175 -4.49 -1.50 23.66
C ALA A 175 -5.06 -0.49 22.64
N GLY A 176 -6.29 -0.72 22.16
CA GLY A 176 -6.90 0.08 21.11
C GLY A 176 -7.05 1.57 21.48
N PRO A 177 -7.62 1.91 22.65
CA PRO A 177 -7.73 3.30 23.09
C PRO A 177 -6.38 4.01 23.19
N GLU A 178 -5.36 3.34 23.73
CA GLU A 178 -4.01 3.90 23.88
C GLU A 178 -3.36 4.18 22.53
N MET A 179 -3.48 3.24 21.57
CA MET A 179 -3.00 3.44 20.21
C MET A 179 -3.72 4.59 19.51
N ALA A 180 -5.04 4.70 19.69
CA ALA A 180 -5.82 5.81 19.14
C ALA A 180 -5.38 7.17 19.70
N VAL A 181 -5.11 7.26 21.01
CA VAL A 181 -4.59 8.48 21.64
C VAL A 181 -3.22 8.83 21.07
N MET A 182 -2.28 7.88 21.03
CA MET A 182 -0.95 8.13 20.47
C MET A 182 -1.02 8.56 18.99
N PHE A 183 -1.88 7.93 18.20
CA PHE A 183 -2.09 8.31 16.79
C PHE A 183 -2.70 9.71 16.64
N ALA A 184 -3.67 10.05 17.49
CA ALA A 184 -4.28 11.36 17.51
C ALA A 184 -3.29 12.46 17.90
N GLU A 185 -2.42 12.21 18.89
CA GLU A 185 -1.37 13.13 19.36
C GLU A 185 -0.27 13.33 18.30
N GLU A 186 0.12 12.27 17.59
CA GLU A 186 1.25 12.28 16.66
C GLU A 186 0.86 12.50 15.18
N GLY A 187 -0.42 12.76 14.91
CA GLY A 187 -0.87 13.19 13.58
C GLY A 187 -0.94 12.07 12.52
N VAL A 188 -1.23 10.84 12.95
CA VAL A 188 -1.57 9.74 12.03
C VAL A 188 -2.90 10.08 11.35
N ASN A 189 -2.99 9.87 10.03
CA ASN A 189 -4.08 10.39 9.21
C ASN A 189 -5.22 9.39 9.01
N GLY A 190 -4.94 8.09 9.15
CA GLY A 190 -5.92 7.02 9.06
C GLY A 190 -5.52 5.81 9.89
N ALA A 191 -6.49 4.97 10.25
CA ALA A 191 -6.19 3.72 10.94
C ALA A 191 -7.19 2.62 10.64
N HIS A 192 -6.71 1.37 10.71
CA HIS A 192 -7.60 0.22 10.80
C HIS A 192 -8.18 0.10 12.20
N GLN A 193 -9.51 0.03 12.29
CA GLN A 193 -10.19 -0.21 13.55
C GLN A 193 -11.53 -0.92 13.29
N ASP A 194 -11.61 -2.16 13.75
CA ASP A 194 -12.82 -2.98 13.71
C ASP A 194 -12.88 -3.88 14.96
N PRO A 195 -13.87 -3.73 15.84
CA PRO A 195 -13.99 -4.60 17.02
C PRO A 195 -14.22 -6.07 16.65
N GLN A 196 -14.74 -6.36 15.46
CA GLN A 196 -14.96 -7.72 14.99
C GLN A 196 -13.64 -8.41 14.65
N TYR A 197 -12.65 -7.66 14.15
CA TYR A 197 -11.31 -8.21 13.89
C TYR A 197 -10.68 -8.80 15.14
N ASN A 198 -10.76 -8.05 16.25
CA ASN A 198 -10.23 -8.45 17.55
C ASN A 198 -10.83 -9.79 18.01
N VAL A 199 -12.14 -9.94 17.84
CA VAL A 199 -12.90 -11.12 18.29
C VAL A 199 -12.63 -12.31 17.38
N LEU A 200 -12.92 -12.15 16.09
CA LEU A 200 -12.93 -13.25 15.12
C LEU A 200 -11.52 -13.79 14.86
N TYR A 201 -10.54 -12.91 14.63
CA TYR A 201 -9.22 -13.31 14.14
C TYR A 201 -8.12 -13.26 15.20
N ARG A 202 -8.37 -12.61 16.35
CA ARG A 202 -7.40 -12.51 17.45
C ARG A 202 -7.88 -13.07 18.78
N ASN A 203 -9.09 -13.63 18.86
CA ASN A 203 -9.62 -14.23 20.10
C ASN A 203 -9.55 -13.27 21.31
N ILE A 204 -9.67 -11.97 21.08
CA ILE A 204 -9.84 -10.98 22.15
C ILE A 204 -11.29 -11.05 22.61
N ASN A 205 -11.52 -10.91 23.92
CA ASN A 205 -12.84 -10.96 24.51
C ASN A 205 -13.79 -9.95 23.83
N MET A 206 -14.99 -10.42 23.47
CA MET A 206 -15.94 -9.64 22.68
C MET A 206 -16.55 -8.45 23.44
N VAL A 207 -16.71 -8.55 24.76
CA VAL A 207 -17.19 -7.42 25.57
C VAL A 207 -16.10 -6.35 25.64
N ARG A 208 -14.87 -6.74 26.00
CA ARG A 208 -13.70 -5.84 26.02
C ARG A 208 -13.50 -5.15 24.67
N SER A 209 -13.49 -5.91 23.59
CA SER A 209 -13.25 -5.38 22.23
C SER A 209 -14.22 -4.26 21.84
N PHE A 210 -15.53 -4.47 22.08
CA PHE A 210 -16.52 -3.47 21.72
C PHE A 210 -16.50 -2.27 22.68
N VAL A 211 -16.24 -2.46 23.98
CA VAL A 211 -16.08 -1.34 24.93
C VAL A 211 -14.91 -0.43 24.53
N ASP A 212 -13.76 -1.02 24.23
CA ASP A 212 -12.56 -0.31 23.81
C ASP A 212 -12.74 0.40 22.47
N ALA A 213 -13.42 -0.25 21.53
CA ALA A 213 -13.66 0.31 20.21
C ALA A 213 -14.47 1.61 20.26
N ALA A 214 -15.40 1.74 21.21
CA ALA A 214 -16.18 2.96 21.38
C ALA A 214 -15.27 4.17 21.68
N VAL A 215 -14.33 3.99 22.62
CA VAL A 215 -13.37 5.03 23.00
C VAL A 215 -12.39 5.30 21.86
N ALA A 216 -11.81 4.26 21.26
CA ALA A 216 -10.86 4.40 20.17
C ALA A 216 -11.46 5.16 18.97
N LYS A 217 -12.69 4.82 18.57
CA LYS A 217 -13.39 5.48 17.46
C LYS A 217 -13.75 6.94 17.78
N GLN A 218 -14.12 7.25 19.02
CA GLN A 218 -14.38 8.63 19.45
C GLN A 218 -13.11 9.50 19.35
N VAL A 219 -11.95 8.96 19.74
CA VAL A 219 -10.65 9.63 19.60
C VAL A 219 -10.24 9.77 18.13
N MET A 220 -10.41 8.71 17.31
CA MET A 220 -10.15 8.76 15.88
C MET A 220 -11.03 9.78 15.13
N ALA A 221 -12.31 9.89 15.51
CA ALA A 221 -13.23 10.89 14.99
C ALA A 221 -12.73 12.31 15.28
N ALA A 222 -12.33 12.57 16.52
CA ALA A 222 -11.80 13.85 16.95
C ALA A 222 -10.52 14.26 16.21
N ALA A 223 -9.68 13.28 15.88
CA ALA A 223 -8.46 13.48 15.10
C ALA A 223 -8.69 13.60 13.58
N GLY A 224 -9.94 13.47 13.11
CA GLY A 224 -10.29 13.54 11.70
C GLY A 224 -9.71 12.40 10.87
N MET A 225 -9.48 11.23 11.48
CA MET A 225 -8.84 10.09 10.82
C MET A 225 -9.82 9.37 9.88
N ALA A 226 -9.31 8.85 8.76
CA ALA A 226 -10.04 7.84 8.00
C ALA A 226 -9.93 6.48 8.70
N GLN A 227 -11.06 5.85 8.99
CA GLN A 227 -11.12 4.48 9.47
C GLN A 227 -11.21 3.52 8.29
N ILE A 228 -10.41 2.45 8.32
CA ILE A 228 -10.60 1.28 7.47
C ILE A 228 -11.05 0.09 8.34
N ASP A 229 -12.05 -0.66 7.88
CA ASP A 229 -12.57 -1.83 8.61
C ASP A 229 -11.81 -3.14 8.35
N GLY A 230 -12.22 -4.21 9.04
CA GLY A 230 -11.53 -5.51 9.06
C GLY A 230 -12.05 -6.55 8.08
N ALA A 231 -13.03 -6.24 7.22
CA ALA A 231 -13.77 -7.26 6.47
C ALA A 231 -12.89 -8.10 5.51
N HIS A 232 -11.80 -7.52 4.99
CA HIS A 232 -10.82 -8.24 4.15
C HIS A 232 -10.23 -9.50 4.81
N ASN A 233 -10.26 -9.60 6.15
CA ASN A 233 -9.83 -10.81 6.86
C ASN A 233 -10.77 -12.00 6.57
N ALA A 234 -12.07 -11.76 6.34
CA ALA A 234 -13.00 -12.82 5.97
C ALA A 234 -12.68 -13.41 4.59
N ASN A 235 -12.24 -12.58 3.62
CA ASN A 235 -11.71 -13.09 2.34
C ASN A 235 -10.50 -14.02 2.57
N ALA A 236 -9.57 -13.62 3.44
CA ALA A 236 -8.35 -14.37 3.71
C ALA A 236 -8.62 -15.71 4.42
N THR A 237 -9.60 -15.75 5.33
CA THR A 237 -9.94 -16.96 6.09
C THR A 237 -10.96 -17.87 5.40
N ALA A 238 -11.68 -17.38 4.40
CA ALA A 238 -12.63 -18.18 3.65
C ALA A 238 -11.91 -19.35 2.94
N ARG A 239 -12.55 -20.53 2.99
CA ARG A 239 -12.12 -21.69 2.19
C ARG A 239 -12.33 -21.41 0.70
N GLU A 240 -13.49 -20.87 0.37
CA GLU A 240 -13.91 -20.48 -0.97
C GLU A 240 -14.43 -19.03 -0.89
N ALA A 241 -13.59 -18.06 -1.24
CA ALA A 241 -13.89 -16.65 -0.98
C ALA A 241 -15.14 -16.15 -1.74
N TRP A 242 -15.52 -16.77 -2.86
CA TRP A 242 -16.76 -16.43 -3.56
C TRP A 242 -18.05 -16.77 -2.77
N LYS A 243 -17.97 -17.55 -1.68
CA LYS A 243 -19.11 -17.87 -0.80
C LYS A 243 -19.29 -16.88 0.36
N VAL A 244 -18.25 -16.12 0.72
CA VAL A 244 -18.21 -15.28 1.93
C VAL A 244 -18.91 -13.92 1.79
N MET A 245 -19.46 -13.61 0.61
CA MET A 245 -20.07 -12.31 0.30
C MET A 245 -21.17 -11.87 1.28
N PRO A 246 -22.10 -12.72 1.74
CA PRO A 246 -23.09 -12.32 2.74
C PRO A 246 -22.45 -11.90 4.07
N GLU A 247 -21.46 -12.66 4.55
CA GLU A 247 -20.72 -12.34 5.77
C GLU A 247 -19.96 -11.01 5.64
N LEU A 248 -19.33 -10.76 4.48
CA LEU A 248 -18.65 -9.48 4.21
C LEU A 248 -19.60 -8.29 4.37
N LEU A 249 -20.81 -8.37 3.78
CA LEU A 249 -21.80 -7.30 3.91
C LEU A 249 -22.23 -7.08 5.38
N VAL A 250 -22.37 -8.16 6.15
CA VAL A 250 -22.74 -8.09 7.57
C VAL A 250 -21.62 -7.47 8.41
N GLN A 251 -20.37 -7.90 8.22
CA GLN A 251 -19.24 -7.32 8.94
C GLN A 251 -19.08 -5.83 8.62
N HIS A 252 -19.21 -5.43 7.34
CA HIS A 252 -19.26 -4.03 6.94
C HIS A 252 -20.40 -3.27 7.62
N ALA A 253 -21.62 -3.82 7.61
CA ALA A 253 -22.80 -3.20 8.20
C ALA A 253 -22.62 -2.90 9.70
N ILE A 254 -22.16 -3.90 10.46
CA ILE A 254 -21.99 -3.80 11.91
C ILE A 254 -20.95 -2.74 12.23
N ASN A 255 -19.78 -2.78 11.61
CA ASN A 255 -18.74 -1.79 11.90
C ASN A 255 -19.13 -0.38 11.45
N CYS A 256 -19.80 -0.22 10.29
CA CYS A 256 -20.29 1.09 9.85
C CYS A 256 -21.30 1.67 10.83
N ALA A 257 -22.34 0.92 11.18
CA ALA A 257 -23.37 1.36 12.12
C ALA A 257 -22.77 1.68 13.49
N TYR A 258 -21.88 0.82 13.98
CA TYR A 258 -21.19 1.03 15.25
C TYR A 258 -20.32 2.29 15.23
N SER A 259 -19.56 2.52 14.16
CA SER A 259 -18.68 3.68 14.03
C SER A 259 -19.45 5.00 14.01
N VAL A 260 -20.57 5.05 13.28
CA VAL A 260 -21.47 6.22 13.29
C VAL A 260 -22.02 6.47 14.69
N LYS A 261 -22.44 5.42 15.40
CA LYS A 261 -22.96 5.54 16.78
C LYS A 261 -21.87 5.94 17.79
N ALA A 262 -20.62 5.59 17.52
CA ALA A 262 -19.45 6.01 18.28
C ALA A 262 -18.92 7.40 17.85
N GLY A 263 -19.65 8.15 17.01
CA GLY A 263 -19.32 9.55 16.68
C GLY A 263 -18.50 9.77 15.42
N MET A 264 -18.14 8.71 14.68
CA MET A 264 -17.42 8.89 13.41
C MET A 264 -18.34 9.38 12.28
N PRO A 265 -17.91 10.38 11.50
CA PRO A 265 -18.67 10.83 10.35
C PRO A 265 -18.57 9.80 9.20
N LYS A 266 -19.62 9.70 8.37
CA LYS A 266 -19.73 8.65 7.34
C LYS A 266 -18.63 8.76 6.28
N GLU A 267 -18.23 9.99 5.95
CA GLU A 267 -17.15 10.30 5.02
C GLU A 267 -15.75 9.87 5.50
N SER A 268 -15.60 9.52 6.79
CA SER A 268 -14.36 8.98 7.36
C SER A 268 -14.41 7.46 7.54
N ILE A 269 -15.54 6.80 7.26
CA ILE A 269 -15.68 5.35 7.42
C ILE A 269 -15.48 4.68 6.05
N CYS A 270 -14.40 3.92 5.92
CA CYS A 270 -13.99 3.27 4.69
C CYS A 270 -14.15 1.75 4.79
N LEU A 271 -14.97 1.18 3.89
CA LEU A 271 -15.18 -0.26 3.79
C LEU A 271 -14.01 -0.90 3.05
N SER A 272 -13.30 -1.84 3.68
CA SER A 272 -12.19 -2.56 3.06
C SER A 272 -12.68 -3.72 2.20
N THR A 273 -13.01 -3.43 0.95
CA THR A 273 -13.56 -4.42 0.01
C THR A 273 -12.48 -5.00 -0.91
N VAL A 274 -12.35 -6.32 -0.92
CA VAL A 274 -11.47 -7.08 -1.83
C VAL A 274 -12.35 -7.91 -2.78
N PRO A 275 -12.12 -7.89 -4.11
CA PRO A 275 -12.74 -8.84 -5.03
C PRO A 275 -12.45 -10.29 -4.58
N PRO A 276 -13.49 -11.08 -4.25
CA PRO A 276 -13.27 -12.38 -3.63
C PRO A 276 -12.55 -13.40 -4.51
N ASP A 277 -12.68 -13.32 -5.83
CA ASP A 277 -12.14 -14.31 -6.75
C ASP A 277 -10.88 -13.83 -7.51
N ALA A 278 -10.25 -14.73 -8.27
CA ALA A 278 -9.14 -14.45 -9.17
C ALA A 278 -9.17 -15.38 -10.41
N SER A 279 -8.50 -14.98 -11.49
CA SER A 279 -8.35 -15.86 -12.66
C SER A 279 -7.59 -17.13 -12.27
N PRO A 280 -7.91 -18.32 -12.81
CA PRO A 280 -8.70 -18.59 -14.02
C PRO A 280 -10.23 -18.70 -13.80
N ALA A 281 -10.75 -18.47 -12.60
CA ALA A 281 -12.19 -18.29 -12.43
C ALA A 281 -12.67 -17.06 -13.22
N PRO A 282 -13.95 -16.98 -13.61
CA PRO A 282 -14.50 -15.82 -14.31
C PRO A 282 -14.69 -14.63 -13.33
N SER A 283 -13.59 -14.18 -12.72
CA SER A 283 -13.52 -13.28 -11.57
C SER A 283 -14.34 -12.01 -11.74
N VAL A 284 -14.19 -11.28 -12.85
CA VAL A 284 -14.99 -10.06 -13.10
C VAL A 284 -16.50 -10.35 -13.13
N ARG A 285 -16.94 -11.48 -13.72
CA ARG A 285 -18.37 -11.86 -13.75
C ARG A 285 -18.89 -12.21 -12.36
N MET A 286 -18.05 -12.80 -11.51
CA MET A 286 -18.41 -13.23 -10.15
C MET A 286 -18.34 -12.10 -9.12
N ASP A 287 -17.35 -11.22 -9.23
CA ASP A 287 -17.07 -10.16 -8.27
C ASP A 287 -17.88 -8.88 -8.52
N LEU A 288 -18.25 -8.60 -9.78
CA LEU A 288 -19.00 -7.39 -10.13
C LEU A 288 -20.39 -7.32 -9.45
N PRO A 289 -21.20 -8.40 -9.38
CA PRO A 289 -22.44 -8.39 -8.61
C PRO A 289 -22.24 -8.01 -7.14
N TYR A 290 -21.19 -8.53 -6.49
CA TYR A 290 -20.85 -8.17 -5.11
C TYR A 290 -20.45 -6.70 -5.00
N ALA A 291 -19.57 -6.23 -5.88
CA ALA A 291 -19.10 -4.84 -5.88
C ALA A 291 -20.26 -3.84 -6.07
N VAL A 292 -21.23 -4.16 -6.93
CA VAL A 292 -22.47 -3.38 -7.12
C VAL A 292 -23.37 -3.47 -5.89
N ALA A 293 -23.60 -4.67 -5.35
CA ALA A 293 -24.46 -4.86 -4.17
C ALA A 293 -23.95 -4.08 -2.95
N LEU A 294 -22.64 -4.13 -2.70
CA LEU A 294 -21.98 -3.37 -1.63
C LEU A 294 -22.21 -1.87 -1.80
N ARG A 295 -21.97 -1.32 -2.99
CA ARG A 295 -22.10 0.13 -3.23
C ARG A 295 -23.55 0.62 -3.24
N ASP A 296 -24.50 -0.24 -3.62
CA ASP A 296 -25.93 0.08 -3.49
C ASP A 296 -26.35 0.23 -2.03
N LEU A 297 -25.79 -0.58 -1.12
CA LEU A 297 -26.12 -0.56 0.30
C LEU A 297 -25.35 0.52 1.08
N PHE A 298 -24.10 0.76 0.69
CA PHE A 298 -23.16 1.56 1.48
C PHE A 298 -22.61 2.79 0.72
N GLY A 299 -23.28 3.26 -0.33
CA GLY A 299 -22.81 4.36 -1.17
C GLY A 299 -22.65 5.72 -0.49
N GLU A 300 -23.15 5.88 0.74
CA GLU A 300 -22.91 7.05 1.59
C GLU A 300 -21.60 6.99 2.41
N TYR A 301 -20.94 5.83 2.44
CA TYR A 301 -19.64 5.60 3.05
C TYR A 301 -18.53 5.58 1.98
N LYS A 302 -17.27 5.45 2.41
CA LYS A 302 -16.13 5.40 1.51
C LYS A 302 -15.77 3.97 1.12
N MET A 303 -15.38 3.78 -0.13
CA MET A 303 -14.94 2.49 -0.66
C MET A 303 -13.43 2.44 -0.70
N ARG A 304 -12.83 1.64 0.20
CA ARG A 304 -11.43 1.26 0.09
C ARG A 304 -11.35 -0.05 -0.68
N ALA A 305 -11.08 0.05 -1.98
CA ALA A 305 -10.82 -1.13 -2.81
C ALA A 305 -9.40 -1.63 -2.55
N GLN A 306 -9.27 -2.93 -2.28
CA GLN A 306 -7.98 -3.60 -2.10
C GLN A 306 -7.85 -4.73 -3.13
N GLN A 307 -6.61 -4.98 -3.54
CA GLN A 307 -6.28 -6.05 -4.49
C GLN A 307 -6.30 -7.43 -3.83
N ASN A 308 -6.52 -8.47 -4.61
CA ASN A 308 -6.61 -9.85 -4.10
C ASN A 308 -5.23 -10.35 -3.63
N THR A 309 -5.22 -10.99 -2.45
CA THR A 309 -4.06 -11.65 -1.82
C THR A 309 -4.35 -13.13 -1.51
N ARG A 310 -5.60 -13.58 -1.63
CA ARG A 310 -6.03 -14.93 -1.26
C ARG A 310 -5.66 -15.96 -2.31
N TYR A 311 -5.78 -15.58 -3.57
CA TYR A 311 -5.53 -16.38 -4.77
C TYR A 311 -4.40 -15.75 -5.57
N ILE A 312 -3.28 -15.54 -4.88
CA ILE A 312 -1.99 -15.09 -5.44
C ILE A 312 -0.96 -16.19 -5.22
N GLU A 313 -0.02 -16.30 -6.14
CA GLU A 313 1.10 -17.25 -6.09
C GLU A 313 2.41 -16.50 -6.35
N SER A 314 3.52 -17.23 -6.40
CA SER A 314 4.86 -16.65 -6.59
C SER A 314 5.11 -15.93 -7.95
N CYS A 315 4.18 -15.99 -8.91
CA CYS A 315 4.33 -15.36 -10.22
C CYS A 315 3.89 -13.88 -10.21
N GLY A 316 4.85 -12.95 -10.15
CA GLY A 316 4.53 -11.51 -10.14
C GLY A 316 3.78 -11.00 -11.37
N ARG A 317 3.91 -11.68 -12.53
CA ARG A 317 3.12 -11.39 -13.73
C ARG A 317 1.65 -11.73 -13.53
N GLU A 318 1.36 -12.90 -12.96
CA GLU A 318 0.00 -13.34 -12.68
C GLU A 318 -0.69 -12.43 -11.68
N ALA A 319 0.00 -12.12 -10.57
CA ALA A 319 -0.45 -11.15 -9.57
C ALA A 319 -0.84 -9.81 -10.22
N THR A 320 0.08 -9.23 -11.01
CA THR A 320 -0.14 -7.95 -11.71
C THR A 320 -1.37 -8.00 -12.63
N VAL A 321 -1.55 -9.08 -13.40
CA VAL A 321 -2.72 -9.21 -14.30
C VAL A 321 -4.02 -9.30 -13.51
N ASN A 322 -4.06 -10.08 -12.42
CA ASN A 322 -5.23 -10.14 -11.55
C ASN A 322 -5.53 -8.78 -10.90
N HIS A 323 -4.50 -8.05 -10.50
CA HIS A 323 -4.63 -6.70 -9.92
C HIS A 323 -5.21 -5.67 -10.91
N VAL A 324 -4.88 -5.79 -12.21
CA VAL A 324 -5.52 -4.99 -13.27
C VAL A 324 -7.03 -5.28 -13.33
N LEU A 325 -7.44 -6.55 -13.23
CA LEU A 325 -8.86 -6.93 -13.21
C LEU A 325 -9.57 -6.42 -11.96
N ASN A 326 -8.91 -6.42 -10.80
CA ASN A 326 -9.47 -5.83 -9.58
C ASN A 326 -9.75 -4.32 -9.76
N MET A 327 -8.83 -3.59 -10.39
CA MET A 327 -9.03 -2.15 -10.66
C MET A 327 -10.04 -1.88 -11.78
N LEU A 328 -10.23 -2.81 -12.70
CA LEU A 328 -11.35 -2.75 -13.65
C LEU A 328 -12.69 -2.81 -12.90
N VAL A 329 -12.83 -3.67 -11.88
CA VAL A 329 -14.02 -3.69 -11.00
C VAL A 329 -14.19 -2.35 -10.27
N SER A 330 -13.11 -1.76 -9.76
CA SER A 330 -13.14 -0.41 -9.16
C SER A 330 -13.63 0.65 -10.15
N ARG A 331 -13.15 0.64 -11.40
CA ARG A 331 -13.55 1.61 -12.43
C ARG A 331 -14.97 1.40 -12.96
N LEU A 332 -15.44 0.15 -13.04
CA LEU A 332 -16.83 -0.16 -13.39
C LEU A 332 -17.81 0.20 -12.28
N THR A 333 -17.32 0.40 -11.06
CA THR A 333 -18.10 0.79 -9.89
C THR A 333 -17.55 2.12 -9.31
N THR A 334 -16.95 2.13 -8.13
CA THR A 334 -16.28 3.29 -7.51
C THR A 334 -15.17 2.87 -6.54
N ALA A 335 -14.10 3.65 -6.39
CA ALA A 335 -13.15 3.50 -5.29
C ALA A 335 -12.69 4.89 -4.83
N ASP A 336 -12.80 5.19 -3.53
CA ASP A 336 -12.29 6.43 -2.94
C ASP A 336 -10.81 6.28 -2.57
N ILE A 337 -10.45 5.08 -2.09
CA ILE A 337 -9.08 4.63 -1.86
C ILE A 337 -8.87 3.37 -2.70
N GLN A 338 -7.86 3.36 -3.56
CA GLN A 338 -7.37 2.15 -4.22
C GLN A 338 -6.06 1.74 -3.54
N SER A 339 -6.13 0.70 -2.72
CA SER A 339 -4.94 0.07 -2.18
C SER A 339 -4.33 -0.91 -3.15
N THR A 340 -3.01 -1.06 -3.03
CA THR A 340 -2.21 -1.91 -3.89
C THR A 340 -1.54 -2.99 -3.06
N ILE A 341 -1.37 -4.15 -3.67
CA ILE A 341 -0.61 -5.28 -3.18
C ILE A 341 0.63 -5.39 -4.06
N THR A 342 1.78 -5.67 -3.45
CA THR A 342 3.00 -5.86 -4.22
C THR A 342 2.94 -7.20 -4.96
N PRO A 343 3.36 -7.26 -6.24
CA PRO A 343 3.24 -8.48 -7.03
C PRO A 343 4.09 -9.65 -6.50
N ASP A 344 4.96 -9.41 -5.52
CA ASP A 344 5.80 -10.40 -4.85
C ASP A 344 5.24 -10.86 -3.49
N GLU A 345 4.05 -10.42 -3.06
CA GLU A 345 3.47 -10.78 -1.76
C GLU A 345 3.33 -12.32 -1.58
N GLY A 346 2.92 -13.04 -2.63
CA GLY A 346 2.84 -14.51 -2.62
C GLY A 346 4.21 -15.23 -2.70
N ARG A 347 5.32 -14.47 -2.64
CA ARG A 347 6.67 -14.98 -2.90
C ARG A 347 7.67 -14.66 -1.79
N ASN A 348 7.71 -13.41 -1.35
CA ASN A 348 8.67 -12.90 -0.37
C ASN A 348 8.07 -11.71 0.40
N VAL A 349 8.71 -11.31 1.50
CA VAL A 349 8.39 -10.02 2.14
C VAL A 349 8.54 -8.92 1.08
N PRO A 350 7.59 -7.96 0.94
CA PRO A 350 7.60 -6.99 -0.14
C PRO A 350 8.92 -6.24 -0.29
N TRP A 351 9.43 -6.16 -1.50
CA TRP A 351 10.68 -5.45 -1.81
C TRP A 351 10.46 -4.06 -2.42
N HIS A 352 11.48 -3.19 -2.32
CA HIS A 352 11.43 -1.79 -2.73
C HIS A 352 10.79 -1.56 -4.10
N TYR A 353 11.29 -2.27 -5.11
CA TYR A 353 10.85 -2.09 -6.49
C TYR A 353 9.47 -2.68 -6.75
N ASN A 354 9.00 -3.65 -5.94
CA ASN A 354 7.65 -4.21 -6.08
C ASN A 354 6.57 -3.30 -5.48
N ASN A 355 6.88 -2.53 -4.42
CA ASN A 355 6.02 -1.41 -4.01
C ASN A 355 5.87 -0.38 -5.13
N VAL A 356 6.99 -0.04 -5.81
CA VAL A 356 6.99 0.88 -6.95
C VAL A 356 6.23 0.29 -8.15
N HIS A 357 6.38 -1.00 -8.45
CA HIS A 357 5.61 -1.67 -9.49
C HIS A 357 4.11 -1.65 -9.19
N ALA A 358 3.70 -1.89 -7.93
CA ALA A 358 2.30 -1.81 -7.53
C ALA A 358 1.72 -0.40 -7.75
N CYS A 359 2.45 0.65 -7.35
CA CYS A 359 2.06 2.06 -7.59
C CYS A 359 1.96 2.38 -9.09
N ASN A 360 2.95 1.93 -9.88
CA ASN A 360 2.97 2.12 -11.32
C ASN A 360 1.81 1.39 -12.01
N THR A 361 1.53 0.14 -11.64
CA THR A 361 0.40 -0.63 -12.16
C THR A 361 -0.90 0.09 -11.85
N ALA A 362 -1.10 0.56 -10.61
CA ALA A 362 -2.32 1.29 -10.25
C ALA A 362 -2.51 2.56 -11.07
N ARG A 363 -1.48 3.39 -11.16
CA ARG A 363 -1.51 4.61 -11.98
C ARG A 363 -1.72 4.30 -13.46
N GLN A 364 -0.99 3.33 -14.01
CA GLN A 364 -1.07 2.94 -15.41
C GLN A 364 -2.47 2.42 -15.78
N THR A 365 -3.04 1.54 -14.96
CA THR A 365 -4.37 0.99 -15.19
C THR A 365 -5.44 2.06 -15.05
N LEU A 366 -5.45 2.81 -13.94
CA LEU A 366 -6.53 3.75 -13.66
C LEU A 366 -6.55 4.95 -14.62
N VAL A 367 -5.38 5.40 -15.10
CA VAL A 367 -5.26 6.42 -16.15
C VAL A 367 -5.58 5.83 -17.53
N GLY A 368 -5.16 4.59 -17.81
CA GLY A 368 -5.51 3.92 -19.07
C GLY A 368 -7.01 3.66 -19.22
N LEU A 369 -7.74 3.58 -18.10
CA LEU A 369 -9.19 3.45 -18.03
C LEU A 369 -9.92 4.80 -17.85
N ASP A 370 -9.23 5.94 -17.99
CA ASP A 370 -9.84 7.27 -17.89
C ASP A 370 -11.04 7.43 -18.85
N GLY A 371 -12.19 7.83 -18.31
CA GLY A 371 -13.42 8.04 -19.09
C GLY A 371 -14.13 6.75 -19.50
N LEU A 372 -13.71 5.57 -19.02
CA LEU A 372 -14.31 4.27 -19.40
C LEU A 372 -15.83 4.26 -19.22
N ARG A 373 -16.33 4.86 -18.14
CA ARG A 373 -17.76 4.86 -17.77
C ARG A 373 -18.66 5.65 -18.72
N GLU A 374 -18.08 6.45 -19.62
CA GLU A 374 -18.83 7.14 -20.67
C GLU A 374 -19.16 6.23 -21.86
N VAL A 375 -18.31 5.24 -22.12
CA VAL A 375 -18.41 4.35 -23.29
C VAL A 375 -18.81 2.92 -22.92
N VAL A 376 -18.59 2.51 -21.66
CA VAL A 376 -18.99 1.22 -21.11
C VAL A 376 -19.93 1.44 -19.94
N LYS A 377 -21.08 0.77 -19.95
CA LYS A 377 -22.03 0.75 -18.85
C LYS A 377 -22.18 -0.67 -18.33
N VAL A 378 -22.22 -0.80 -17.00
CA VAL A 378 -22.66 -2.05 -16.36
C VAL A 378 -24.15 -2.19 -16.64
N ASP A 379 -24.53 -3.25 -17.37
CA ASP A 379 -25.94 -3.54 -17.67
C ASP A 379 -26.64 -4.07 -16.41
N ARG A 380 -27.17 -3.14 -15.61
CA ARG A 380 -27.84 -3.44 -14.34
C ARG A 380 -29.18 -4.17 -14.52
N ASP A 381 -29.74 -4.17 -15.73
CA ASP A 381 -30.99 -4.86 -16.06
C ASP A 381 -30.76 -6.29 -16.59
N ALA A 382 -29.51 -6.64 -16.93
CA ALA A 382 -29.14 -7.99 -17.30
C ALA A 382 -29.60 -8.99 -16.22
N PRO A 383 -30.42 -10.01 -16.56
CA PRO A 383 -31.05 -10.89 -15.56
C PRO A 383 -30.06 -11.49 -14.57
N GLU A 384 -28.93 -12.01 -15.06
CA GLU A 384 -27.91 -12.62 -14.21
C GLU A 384 -27.32 -11.64 -13.19
N LEU A 385 -26.94 -10.43 -13.61
CA LEU A 385 -26.35 -9.44 -12.71
C LEU A 385 -27.40 -8.96 -11.70
N ARG A 386 -28.60 -8.59 -12.18
CA ARG A 386 -29.69 -8.09 -11.34
C ARG A 386 -30.08 -9.09 -10.27
N ASP A 387 -30.30 -10.34 -10.68
CA ASP A 387 -30.76 -11.40 -9.79
C ASP A 387 -29.65 -11.73 -8.78
N LYS A 388 -28.38 -11.74 -9.19
CA LYS A 388 -27.25 -11.99 -8.28
C LYS A 388 -27.02 -10.86 -7.27
N VAL A 389 -27.10 -9.61 -7.71
CA VAL A 389 -27.04 -8.43 -6.82
C VAL A 389 -28.15 -8.49 -5.78
N ARG A 390 -29.37 -8.86 -6.19
CA ARG A 390 -30.51 -9.00 -5.28
C ARG A 390 -30.29 -10.14 -4.29
N GLU A 391 -29.90 -11.31 -4.77
CA GLU A 391 -29.66 -12.52 -3.97
C GLU A 391 -28.63 -12.26 -2.87
N ILE A 392 -27.50 -11.63 -3.19
CA ILE A 392 -26.44 -11.31 -2.21
C ILE A 392 -26.99 -10.43 -1.08
N LYS A 393 -27.81 -9.42 -1.41
CA LYS A 393 -28.44 -8.55 -0.40
C LYS A 393 -29.44 -9.31 0.46
N GLU A 394 -30.27 -10.14 -0.14
CA GLU A 394 -31.24 -10.98 0.60
C GLU A 394 -30.53 -11.92 1.58
N ARG A 395 -29.43 -12.56 1.15
CA ARG A 395 -28.62 -13.41 2.03
C ARG A 395 -28.04 -12.64 3.22
N ALA A 396 -27.53 -11.43 3.00
CA ALA A 396 -27.02 -10.59 4.09
C ALA A 396 -28.13 -10.14 5.06
N VAL A 397 -29.34 -9.84 4.55
CA VAL A 397 -30.50 -9.54 5.40
C VAL A 397 -30.89 -10.76 6.23
N LEU A 398 -31.00 -11.94 5.62
CA LEU A 398 -31.28 -13.20 6.32
C LEU A 398 -30.22 -13.50 7.39
N PHE A 399 -28.97 -13.09 7.17
CA PHE A 399 -27.88 -13.25 8.13
C PHE A 399 -28.14 -12.38 9.36
N LEU A 400 -28.43 -11.09 9.18
CA LEU A 400 -28.78 -10.19 10.28
C LEU A 400 -30.06 -10.64 11.01
N GLU A 401 -31.08 -11.11 10.29
CA GLU A 401 -32.31 -11.66 10.88
C GLU A 401 -32.03 -12.89 11.75
N GLY A 402 -31.16 -13.80 11.28
CA GLY A 402 -30.70 -14.96 12.04
C GLY A 402 -29.98 -14.54 13.33
N MET A 403 -29.06 -13.59 13.22
CA MET A 403 -28.35 -13.05 14.39
C MET A 403 -29.31 -12.43 15.42
N ILE A 404 -30.32 -11.65 14.98
CA ILE A 404 -31.30 -11.04 15.89
C ILE A 404 -32.13 -12.12 16.58
N ARG A 405 -32.62 -13.11 15.82
CA ARG A 405 -33.42 -14.23 16.34
C ARG A 405 -32.65 -15.01 17.42
N ASP A 406 -31.36 -15.21 17.20
CA ASP A 406 -30.54 -16.11 18.02
C ASP A 406 -29.80 -15.39 19.17
N GLY A 407 -30.19 -14.14 19.48
CA GLY A 407 -29.75 -13.42 20.68
C GLY A 407 -28.78 -12.26 20.45
N GLY A 408 -28.60 -11.81 19.21
CA GLY A 408 -27.72 -10.70 18.83
C GLY A 408 -26.28 -11.11 18.54
N TYR A 409 -25.40 -10.12 18.39
CA TYR A 409 -24.02 -10.33 17.91
C TYR A 409 -23.22 -11.34 18.75
N PHE A 410 -23.21 -11.19 20.08
CA PHE A 410 -22.42 -12.08 20.95
C PHE A 410 -22.90 -13.52 20.88
N ALA A 411 -24.22 -13.75 20.91
CA ALA A 411 -24.79 -15.09 20.79
C ALA A 411 -24.51 -15.71 19.41
N ALA A 412 -24.57 -14.92 18.34
CA ALA A 412 -24.21 -15.38 16.99
C ALA A 412 -22.74 -15.81 16.89
N VAL A 413 -21.81 -15.03 17.46
CA VAL A 413 -20.39 -15.39 17.53
C VAL A 413 -20.17 -16.65 18.38
N GLU A 414 -20.88 -16.81 19.50
CA GLU A 414 -20.81 -18.03 20.33
C GLU A 414 -21.36 -19.28 19.65
N GLN A 415 -22.24 -19.09 18.67
CA GLN A 415 -22.86 -20.14 17.84
C GLN A 415 -22.11 -20.38 16.53
N GLY A 416 -20.99 -19.69 16.27
CA GLY A 416 -20.16 -19.93 15.09
C GLY A 416 -20.73 -19.38 13.78
N TYR A 417 -21.53 -18.32 13.83
CA TYR A 417 -22.10 -17.70 12.62
C TYR A 417 -21.04 -17.18 11.62
N PHE A 418 -19.89 -16.73 12.13
CA PHE A 418 -18.86 -16.06 11.35
C PHE A 418 -17.71 -17.02 11.04
N VAL A 419 -17.03 -16.79 9.91
CA VAL A 419 -15.92 -17.62 9.43
C VAL A 419 -16.35 -19.05 9.09
N ASP A 420 -17.63 -19.27 8.85
CA ASP A 420 -18.16 -20.53 8.33
C ASP A 420 -17.88 -20.62 6.82
N SER A 421 -17.63 -21.84 6.32
CA SER A 421 -17.29 -22.05 4.91
C SER A 421 -18.50 -22.17 3.98
N GLY A 422 -19.72 -22.22 4.53
CA GLY A 422 -20.97 -22.28 3.80
C GLY A 422 -21.33 -20.98 3.09
N CYS A 423 -22.12 -21.06 2.02
CA CYS A 423 -22.71 -19.88 1.38
C CYS A 423 -24.02 -19.52 2.08
N TYR A 424 -23.94 -18.72 3.15
CA TYR A 424 -25.07 -18.38 4.02
C TYR A 424 -26.37 -18.13 3.22
N PRO A 425 -27.50 -18.78 3.57
CA PRO A 425 -27.79 -19.45 4.84
C PRO A 425 -27.34 -20.92 4.94
N GLU A 426 -26.62 -21.45 3.95
CA GLU A 426 -25.89 -22.69 4.14
C GLU A 426 -24.84 -22.50 5.26
N THR A 427 -24.78 -23.45 6.18
CA THR A 427 -23.75 -23.56 7.22
C THR A 427 -23.08 -24.92 7.08
N ASN A 428 -21.75 -24.98 7.27
CA ASN A 428 -20.99 -26.21 7.34
C ASN A 428 -20.62 -26.60 8.78
N ASP A 429 -21.08 -25.81 9.75
CA ASP A 429 -20.78 -25.95 11.18
C ASP A 429 -19.27 -25.93 11.47
N ASP A 430 -18.53 -25.17 10.64
CA ASP A 430 -17.06 -25.01 10.72
C ASP A 430 -16.63 -23.56 10.98
N GLY A 431 -17.59 -22.69 11.33
CA GLY A 431 -17.34 -21.33 11.79
C GLY A 431 -16.53 -21.24 13.09
N ILE A 432 -16.15 -20.01 13.44
CA ILE A 432 -15.32 -19.75 14.62
C ILE A 432 -16.17 -19.42 15.85
N PHE A 433 -15.97 -20.21 16.91
CA PHE A 433 -16.70 -20.05 18.17
C PHE A 433 -15.86 -19.25 19.17
N ARG A 434 -16.32 -18.06 19.56
CA ARG A 434 -15.71 -17.27 20.65
C ARG A 434 -16.67 -17.17 21.80
N LYS A 435 -16.22 -17.41 23.03
CA LYS A 435 -17.05 -17.34 24.25
C LYS A 435 -17.16 -15.92 24.78
N ILE A 436 -18.35 -15.52 25.23
CA ILE A 436 -18.58 -14.16 25.76
C ILE A 436 -17.75 -13.88 27.02
N ASP A 437 -17.50 -14.91 27.83
CA ASP A 437 -16.69 -14.90 29.04
C ASP A 437 -15.26 -15.42 28.81
N GLY A 438 -14.87 -15.66 27.55
CA GLY A 438 -13.55 -16.16 27.18
C GLY A 438 -12.73 -15.19 26.34
N GLY A 439 -11.56 -15.65 25.89
CA GLY A 439 -10.63 -14.86 25.08
C GLY A 439 -9.69 -13.96 25.91
N VAL A 440 -8.77 -13.30 25.22
CA VAL A 440 -7.79 -12.40 25.83
C VAL A 440 -8.51 -11.16 26.38
N GLY A 441 -8.24 -10.81 27.64
CA GLY A 441 -8.91 -9.69 28.32
C GLY A 441 -10.31 -10.01 28.86
N ALA A 442 -10.71 -11.29 28.92
CA ALA A 442 -11.93 -11.67 29.63
C ALA A 442 -11.86 -11.28 31.11
N GLY A 443 -12.97 -10.79 31.66
CA GLY A 443 -13.06 -10.36 33.07
C GLY A 443 -12.37 -9.04 33.39
N THR A 444 -11.88 -8.29 32.39
CA THR A 444 -11.27 -6.96 32.62
C THR A 444 -12.25 -5.80 32.42
N VAL A 445 -13.49 -6.07 32.01
CA VAL A 445 -14.54 -5.05 31.86
C VAL A 445 -15.16 -4.79 33.22
N VAL A 446 -15.15 -3.53 33.63
CA VAL A 446 -15.72 -3.09 34.91
C VAL A 446 -16.93 -2.19 34.67
N GLU A 447 -17.94 -2.33 35.53
CA GLU A 447 -19.05 -1.40 35.56
C GLU A 447 -18.56 -0.03 36.03
N ARG A 448 -19.05 1.03 35.38
CA ARG A 448 -18.75 2.40 35.80
C ARG A 448 -19.54 2.70 37.07
N ALA A 449 -18.86 3.20 38.11
CA ALA A 449 -19.53 3.71 39.29
C ALA A 449 -20.39 4.94 38.95
N ASP A 450 -21.39 5.24 39.80
CA ASP A 450 -22.29 6.40 39.65
C ASP A 450 -21.56 7.75 39.68
N ASP A 451 -20.33 7.77 40.17
CA ASP A 451 -19.44 8.93 40.22
C ASP A 451 -18.25 8.80 39.26
N TYR A 452 -18.27 7.86 38.30
CA TYR A 452 -17.20 7.68 37.34
C TYR A 452 -16.93 9.00 36.58
N LEU A 453 -15.67 9.44 36.63
CA LEU A 453 -15.23 10.64 35.97
C LEU A 453 -13.87 10.41 35.27
N ALA A 454 -13.81 10.83 34.02
CA ALA A 454 -12.58 10.92 33.23
C ALA A 454 -12.42 12.38 32.76
N PRO A 455 -11.50 13.18 33.35
CA PRO A 455 -11.33 14.59 33.02
C PRO A 455 -10.49 14.76 31.74
N VAL A 456 -10.87 14.06 30.67
CA VAL A 456 -10.16 14.06 29.39
C VAL A 456 -11.13 14.30 28.24
N CYS A 457 -10.64 14.97 27.22
CA CYS A 457 -11.40 15.29 26.03
C CYS A 457 -11.58 14.03 25.14
N HIS A 458 -12.69 13.96 24.41
CA HIS A 458 -13.03 12.84 23.49
C HIS A 458 -13.20 11.45 24.12
N HIS A 459 -13.57 11.40 25.39
CA HIS A 459 -13.96 10.15 26.06
C HIS A 459 -15.36 9.67 25.62
N PHE A 460 -15.54 8.35 25.48
CA PHE A 460 -16.84 7.73 25.20
C PHE A 460 -17.46 7.11 26.47
N GLY A 461 -18.78 7.29 26.62
CA GLY A 461 -19.59 6.70 27.68
C GLY A 461 -19.96 7.69 28.79
N VAL A 462 -20.59 7.18 29.86
CA VAL A 462 -21.01 7.98 31.00
C VAL A 462 -19.78 8.62 31.67
N ASN A 463 -19.86 9.93 31.89
CA ASN A 463 -18.79 10.74 32.48
C ASN A 463 -19.43 11.86 33.34
N HIS A 464 -19.29 11.78 34.67
CA HIS A 464 -19.98 12.66 35.62
C HIS A 464 -19.25 13.99 35.84
N LEU A 465 -19.15 14.80 34.79
CA LEU A 465 -18.51 16.12 34.85
C LEU A 465 -19.34 17.13 35.68
N PRO A 466 -18.70 18.05 36.42
CA PRO A 466 -19.39 19.12 37.13
C PRO A 466 -20.22 20.02 36.21
N GLU A 467 -21.49 20.23 36.53
CA GLU A 467 -22.41 21.04 35.72
C GLU A 467 -22.02 22.53 35.69
N GLY A 468 -22.10 23.15 34.51
CA GLY A 468 -22.07 24.61 34.34
C GLY A 468 -20.71 25.29 34.56
N LEU A 469 -19.62 24.54 34.70
CA LEU A 469 -18.29 25.07 35.04
C LEU A 469 -17.19 24.85 33.98
N LEU A 470 -17.45 24.06 32.94
CA LEU A 470 -16.42 23.61 31.98
C LEU A 470 -16.85 23.85 30.54
N GLU A 471 -15.94 24.34 29.70
CA GLU A 471 -16.12 24.38 28.25
C GLU A 471 -15.73 23.03 27.62
N ARG A 472 -14.75 22.36 28.21
CA ARG A 472 -14.26 21.03 27.82
C ARG A 472 -14.08 20.15 29.05
N PRO A 473 -14.27 18.81 28.93
CA PRO A 473 -14.05 17.89 30.05
C PRO A 473 -12.67 18.03 30.71
N CYS A 474 -11.65 18.31 29.90
CA CYS A 474 -10.27 18.41 30.35
C CYS A 474 -9.90 19.75 31.02
N ASP A 475 -10.81 20.72 31.11
CA ASP A 475 -10.56 21.97 31.85
C ASP A 475 -10.35 21.72 33.36
N LEU A 476 -10.88 20.61 33.90
CA LEU A 476 -10.67 20.17 35.29
C LEU A 476 -9.19 19.93 35.65
N ILE A 477 -8.36 19.63 34.65
CA ILE A 477 -6.93 19.34 34.82
C ILE A 477 -6.06 20.38 34.10
N GLY A 478 -6.65 21.48 33.62
CA GLY A 478 -5.93 22.51 32.85
C GLY A 478 -5.64 22.15 31.40
N GLY A 479 -6.25 21.09 30.86
CA GLY A 479 -6.02 20.54 29.52
C GLY A 479 -5.46 19.11 29.55
N CYS A 480 -5.94 18.25 28.65
CA CYS A 480 -5.34 16.93 28.42
C CYS A 480 -4.36 16.99 27.23
N THR A 481 -3.63 15.91 26.95
CA THR A 481 -2.63 15.84 25.88
C THR A 481 -3.18 16.12 24.47
N LEU A 482 -4.49 15.92 24.25
CA LEU A 482 -5.16 16.25 22.99
C LEU A 482 -5.44 17.76 22.83
N CYS A 483 -5.38 18.52 23.92
CA CYS A 483 -5.58 19.98 23.96
C CYS A 483 -4.28 20.74 24.26
N ASP A 484 -3.30 20.08 24.88
CA ASP A 484 -1.98 20.61 25.17
C ASP A 484 -0.91 19.56 24.83
N GLU A 485 -0.24 19.77 23.69
CA GLU A 485 0.77 18.85 23.17
C GLU A 485 2.05 18.81 24.01
N GLU A 486 2.29 19.80 24.88
CA GLU A 486 3.45 19.82 25.78
C GLU A 486 3.34 18.78 26.91
N LEU A 487 2.13 18.29 27.18
CA LEU A 487 1.87 17.24 28.15
C LEU A 487 2.19 15.84 27.62
N VAL A 488 2.40 15.68 26.30
CA VAL A 488 2.63 14.37 25.68
C VAL A 488 3.96 13.79 26.16
N PRO A 489 3.97 12.63 26.85
CA PRO A 489 5.21 12.01 27.29
C PRO A 489 6.00 11.48 26.10
N PHE A 490 7.33 11.51 26.21
CA PHE A 490 8.22 10.95 25.21
C PHE A 490 9.29 10.08 25.87
N ILE A 491 9.31 8.80 25.48
CA ILE A 491 10.31 7.82 25.88
C ILE A 491 11.17 7.52 24.65
N ASP A 492 12.49 7.73 24.75
CA ASP A 492 13.38 7.61 23.60
C ASP A 492 13.69 6.15 23.25
N GLU A 493 14.28 5.40 24.16
CA GLU A 493 14.56 3.97 24.02
C GLU A 493 14.43 3.30 25.39
N LEU A 494 13.93 2.06 25.41
CA LEU A 494 13.96 1.20 26.60
C LEU A 494 15.03 0.12 26.50
N ASP A 495 15.35 -0.33 25.28
CA ASP A 495 16.35 -1.36 25.01
C ASP A 495 17.62 -0.74 24.38
N PRO A 496 18.80 -0.81 25.03
CA PRO A 496 20.03 -0.24 24.49
C PRO A 496 20.65 -1.07 23.36
N GLU A 497 20.26 -2.33 23.17
CA GLU A 497 20.81 -3.24 22.17
C GLU A 497 19.93 -3.38 20.93
N ASP A 498 18.61 -3.42 21.10
CA ASP A 498 17.64 -3.46 20.01
C ASP A 498 16.98 -2.09 19.77
N ASN A 499 17.71 -1.23 19.06
CA ASN A 499 17.21 0.08 18.65
C ASN A 499 17.83 0.54 17.32
N VAL A 500 17.21 1.56 16.75
CA VAL A 500 17.59 2.18 15.47
C VAL A 500 19.03 2.69 15.46
N ASN A 501 19.55 3.18 16.60
CA ASN A 501 20.90 3.72 16.64
C ASN A 501 21.95 2.62 16.42
N VAL A 502 21.76 1.47 17.06
CA VAL A 502 22.61 0.29 16.88
C VAL A 502 22.53 -0.21 15.43
N ARG A 503 21.33 -0.30 14.85
CA ARG A 503 21.13 -0.75 13.46
C ARG A 503 21.74 0.21 12.44
N LEU A 504 21.58 1.52 12.62
CA LEU A 504 22.25 2.53 11.80
C LEU A 504 23.78 2.42 11.94
N GLN A 505 24.32 2.14 13.12
CA GLN A 505 25.76 2.01 13.28
C GLN A 505 26.33 0.80 12.50
N ARG A 506 25.61 -0.33 12.45
CA ARG A 506 26.03 -1.53 11.70
C ARG A 506 26.25 -1.28 10.21
N THR A 507 25.51 -0.35 9.62
CA THR A 507 25.55 -0.01 8.18
C THR A 507 26.17 1.36 7.90
N ALA A 508 26.84 1.96 8.90
CA ALA A 508 27.42 3.30 8.79
C ALA A 508 28.49 3.40 7.70
N GLU A 509 29.37 2.39 7.60
CA GLU A 509 30.46 2.38 6.62
C GLU A 509 29.95 2.50 5.18
N LEU A 510 28.91 1.75 4.83
CA LEU A 510 28.29 1.80 3.49
C LEU A 510 27.83 3.22 3.14
N ARG A 511 27.16 3.89 4.09
CA ARG A 511 26.64 5.25 3.89
C ARG A 511 27.72 6.32 3.89
N GLU A 512 28.67 6.25 4.83
CA GLU A 512 29.72 7.26 5.02
C GLU A 512 30.76 7.22 3.89
N LYS A 513 31.12 6.02 3.40
CA LYS A 513 32.03 5.87 2.27
C LYS A 513 31.33 5.94 0.92
N GLY A 514 30.00 5.88 0.89
CA GLY A 514 29.20 5.87 -0.34
C GLY A 514 29.35 4.58 -1.15
N LEU A 515 29.59 3.45 -0.48
CA LEU A 515 29.69 2.15 -1.13
C LEU A 515 28.32 1.69 -1.61
N ILE A 516 28.30 0.93 -2.70
CA ILE A 516 27.09 0.35 -3.28
C ILE A 516 27.09 -1.14 -3.02
N LYS A 517 26.04 -1.62 -2.37
CA LYS A 517 25.69 -3.03 -2.22
C LYS A 517 24.22 -3.18 -2.64
N PRO A 518 23.83 -4.27 -3.33
CA PRO A 518 22.42 -4.51 -3.63
C PRO A 518 21.60 -4.57 -2.34
N GLU A 519 20.33 -4.18 -2.45
CA GLU A 519 19.38 -4.26 -1.36
C GLU A 519 17.97 -4.42 -1.89
N VAL A 520 17.12 -5.09 -1.12
CA VAL A 520 15.72 -5.33 -1.47
C VAL A 520 14.76 -4.74 -0.45
N GLU A 521 15.17 -4.64 0.82
CA GLU A 521 14.36 -4.03 1.87
C GLU A 521 15.15 -3.25 2.93
N TRP A 522 16.38 -3.66 3.25
CA TRP A 522 17.21 -3.05 4.30
C TRP A 522 18.56 -2.58 3.75
N ALA A 523 19.14 -1.56 4.37
CA ALA A 523 20.38 -0.94 3.90
C ALA A 523 21.51 -1.98 3.69
N GLY A 524 21.86 -2.24 2.42
CA GLY A 524 22.92 -3.18 2.04
C GLY A 524 22.70 -4.64 2.42
N ASP A 525 21.44 -5.12 2.48
CA ASP A 525 21.13 -6.53 2.78
C ASP A 525 21.77 -7.54 1.80
N GLY A 526 22.16 -7.10 0.61
CA GLY A 526 22.89 -7.89 -0.39
C GLY A 526 22.01 -8.82 -1.22
N PHE A 527 20.70 -8.87 -0.99
CA PHE A 527 19.85 -9.80 -1.74
C PHE A 527 19.74 -9.39 -3.21
N VAL A 528 19.84 -10.40 -4.08
CA VAL A 528 19.57 -10.30 -5.52
C VAL A 528 18.70 -11.48 -5.94
N VAL A 529 18.02 -11.34 -7.08
CA VAL A 529 17.29 -12.45 -7.72
C VAL A 529 17.89 -12.73 -9.08
N VAL A 530 18.12 -14.03 -9.33
CA VAL A 530 18.52 -14.55 -10.63
C VAL A 530 17.36 -15.34 -11.20
N THR A 531 16.87 -14.91 -12.36
CA THR A 531 15.89 -15.65 -13.15
C THR A 531 16.59 -16.49 -14.20
N MET A 532 16.26 -17.78 -14.28
CA MET A 532 16.87 -18.71 -15.24
C MET A 532 15.86 -19.70 -15.81
N PHE A 533 15.97 -20.00 -17.10
CA PHE A 533 15.31 -21.14 -17.71
C PHE A 533 16.30 -22.31 -17.77
N LEU A 534 15.91 -23.46 -17.25
CA LEU A 534 16.71 -24.67 -17.32
C LEU A 534 15.96 -25.74 -18.12
N PRO A 535 16.62 -26.38 -19.12
CA PRO A 535 16.00 -27.38 -19.99
C PRO A 535 15.92 -28.74 -19.29
N ALA A 536 15.19 -28.78 -18.17
CA ALA A 536 14.99 -29.96 -17.35
C ALA A 536 13.62 -29.93 -16.66
N ALA A 537 13.15 -31.12 -16.26
CA ALA A 537 11.96 -31.26 -15.43
C ALA A 537 12.11 -30.49 -14.11
N GLU A 538 10.98 -29.99 -13.58
CA GLU A 538 10.91 -29.04 -12.47
C GLU A 538 11.86 -29.36 -11.33
N ARG A 539 11.82 -30.59 -10.83
CA ARG A 539 12.62 -30.98 -9.66
C ARG A 539 14.11 -30.98 -9.94
N VAL A 540 14.55 -31.43 -11.11
CA VAL A 540 15.98 -31.39 -11.48
C VAL A 540 16.43 -29.95 -11.68
N ALA A 541 15.58 -29.14 -12.33
CA ALA A 541 15.85 -27.73 -12.55
C ALA A 541 15.99 -26.95 -11.22
N GLU A 542 15.15 -27.26 -10.22
CA GLU A 542 15.22 -26.66 -8.88
C GLU A 542 16.60 -26.81 -8.23
N PHE A 543 17.12 -28.03 -8.15
CA PHE A 543 18.44 -28.28 -7.56
C PHE A 543 19.58 -27.78 -8.45
N ALA A 544 19.44 -27.87 -9.77
CA ALA A 544 20.44 -27.32 -10.69
C ALA A 544 20.54 -25.79 -10.53
N ALA A 545 19.43 -25.08 -10.35
CA ALA A 545 19.41 -23.64 -10.14
C ALA A 545 20.11 -23.22 -8.85
N LEU A 546 19.96 -23.99 -7.76
CA LEU A 546 20.68 -23.75 -6.51
C LEU A 546 22.19 -23.93 -6.66
N GLU A 547 22.65 -24.95 -7.38
CA GLU A 547 24.09 -25.14 -7.65
C GLU A 547 24.67 -24.04 -8.57
N LEU A 548 23.90 -23.61 -9.57
CA LEU A 548 24.28 -22.47 -10.41
C LEU A 548 24.36 -21.17 -9.62
N ALA A 549 23.42 -20.91 -8.70
CA ALA A 549 23.46 -19.74 -7.83
C ALA A 549 24.71 -19.74 -6.92
N LYS A 550 25.08 -20.89 -6.34
CA LYS A 550 26.34 -21.04 -5.59
C LYS A 550 27.56 -20.77 -6.47
N ALA A 551 27.56 -21.27 -7.70
CA ALA A 551 28.64 -21.02 -8.67
C ALA A 551 28.73 -19.53 -9.09
N MET A 552 27.66 -18.76 -8.93
CA MET A 552 27.64 -17.29 -9.08
C MET A 552 28.08 -16.54 -7.81
N ASN A 553 28.55 -17.26 -6.77
CA ASN A 553 28.92 -16.72 -5.46
C ASN A 553 27.76 -16.08 -4.68
N LEU A 554 26.55 -16.60 -4.86
CA LEU A 554 25.41 -16.23 -4.01
C LEU A 554 25.39 -17.10 -2.75
N GLU A 555 25.37 -16.44 -1.61
CA GLU A 555 25.17 -17.08 -0.31
C GLU A 555 23.69 -17.33 -0.07
N GLU A 556 23.39 -18.37 0.72
CA GLU A 556 22.03 -18.72 1.16
C GLU A 556 21.01 -18.76 0.00
N PRO A 557 21.29 -19.43 -1.13
CA PRO A 557 20.39 -19.42 -2.27
C PRO A 557 19.10 -20.16 -1.96
N GLU A 558 17.98 -19.58 -2.37
CA GLU A 558 16.63 -20.12 -2.19
C GLU A 558 15.81 -19.95 -3.46
N VAL A 559 15.19 -21.02 -3.92
CA VAL A 559 14.24 -20.96 -5.05
C VAL A 559 12.94 -20.34 -4.54
N ILE A 560 12.58 -19.17 -5.05
CA ILE A 560 11.38 -18.43 -4.65
C ILE A 560 10.26 -18.52 -5.70
N HIS A 561 10.56 -18.93 -6.93
CA HIS A 561 9.55 -19.16 -7.95
C HIS A 561 9.95 -20.32 -8.86
N LYS A 562 8.95 -21.10 -9.27
CA LYS A 562 9.06 -22.16 -10.27
C LYS A 562 7.87 -22.10 -11.22
N GLN A 563 8.14 -22.16 -12.51
CA GLN A 563 7.11 -22.26 -13.54
C GLN A 563 7.51 -23.30 -14.58
N VAL A 564 6.76 -24.38 -14.65
CA VAL A 564 6.94 -25.42 -15.67
C VAL A 564 6.54 -24.85 -17.03
N MET A 565 7.49 -24.77 -17.95
CA MET A 565 7.23 -24.35 -19.35
C MET A 565 6.73 -25.53 -20.17
N HIS A 566 7.35 -26.69 -19.96
CA HIS A 566 6.88 -27.99 -20.43
C HIS A 566 7.43 -29.07 -19.48
N PRO A 567 6.70 -30.16 -19.18
CA PRO A 567 7.16 -31.18 -18.22
C PRO A 567 8.54 -31.78 -18.50
N ALA A 568 8.98 -31.75 -19.77
CA ALA A 568 10.30 -32.24 -20.18
C ALA A 568 11.24 -31.15 -20.75
N GLU A 569 10.72 -30.14 -21.47
CA GLU A 569 11.59 -29.20 -22.21
C GLU A 569 12.19 -28.14 -21.31
N GLY A 570 11.57 -27.84 -20.18
CA GLY A 570 12.20 -26.96 -19.19
C GLY A 570 11.27 -26.27 -18.21
N THR A 571 11.93 -25.61 -17.27
CA THR A 571 11.33 -24.92 -16.13
C THR A 571 12.02 -23.56 -15.98
N LEU A 572 11.23 -22.51 -15.78
CA LEU A 572 11.70 -21.19 -15.36
C LEU A 572 11.78 -21.16 -13.83
N LEU A 573 12.88 -20.62 -13.31
CA LEU A 573 13.13 -20.50 -11.88
C LEU A 573 13.56 -19.08 -11.55
N GLU A 574 13.18 -18.62 -10.37
CA GLU A 574 13.79 -17.46 -9.74
C GLU A 574 14.44 -17.89 -8.42
N VAL A 575 15.72 -17.55 -8.27
CA VAL A 575 16.50 -17.87 -7.09
C VAL A 575 16.94 -16.57 -6.44
N ARG A 576 16.58 -16.36 -5.18
CA ARG A 576 17.18 -15.28 -4.38
C ARG A 576 18.45 -15.78 -3.72
N GLY A 577 19.40 -14.89 -3.49
CA GLY A 577 20.59 -15.16 -2.69
C GLY A 577 21.29 -13.87 -2.30
N ARG A 578 22.16 -13.93 -1.29
CA ARG A 578 22.90 -12.78 -0.80
C ARG A 578 24.24 -12.66 -1.53
N LEU A 579 24.48 -11.50 -2.13
CA LEU A 579 25.75 -11.12 -2.75
C LEU A 579 26.55 -10.26 -1.77
N GLU A 580 27.67 -10.78 -1.26
CA GLU A 580 28.51 -10.06 -0.30
C GLU A 580 29.35 -8.94 -0.91
N ALA A 581 29.48 -8.89 -2.23
CA ALA A 581 30.32 -7.91 -2.91
C ALA A 581 29.79 -6.46 -2.73
N THR A 582 30.73 -5.54 -2.51
CA THR A 582 30.49 -4.09 -2.46
C THR A 582 31.29 -3.37 -3.55
N VAL A 583 30.73 -2.31 -4.13
CA VAL A 583 31.38 -1.50 -5.16
C VAL A 583 31.66 -0.10 -4.62
N ASP A 584 32.89 0.40 -4.79
CA ASP A 584 33.20 1.82 -4.60
C ASP A 584 32.94 2.57 -5.91
N PRO A 585 31.95 3.48 -5.98
CA PRO A 585 31.65 4.26 -7.17
C PRO A 585 32.87 5.02 -7.74
N LYS A 586 33.83 5.38 -6.89
CA LYS A 586 35.04 6.11 -7.31
C LYS A 586 35.99 5.26 -8.16
N THR A 587 35.86 3.94 -8.09
CA THR A 587 36.67 3.00 -8.88
C THR A 587 36.02 2.63 -10.21
N LEU A 588 34.78 3.06 -10.44
CA LEU A 588 34.06 2.76 -11.68
C LEU A 588 34.64 3.58 -12.84
N VAL A 589 34.92 2.88 -13.95
CA VAL A 589 35.20 3.52 -15.23
C VAL A 589 33.86 3.76 -15.93
N ILE A 590 33.36 4.99 -15.85
CA ILE A 590 32.09 5.40 -16.48
C ILE A 590 32.44 6.17 -17.77
N PRO A 591 32.11 5.64 -18.96
CA PRO A 591 32.36 6.35 -20.22
C PRO A 591 31.58 7.66 -20.31
N GLU A 592 32.09 8.64 -21.06
CA GLU A 592 31.32 9.84 -21.40
C GLU A 592 30.07 9.47 -22.20
N GLU A 593 28.97 10.14 -21.89
CA GLU A 593 27.70 9.93 -22.58
C GLU A 593 27.80 10.39 -24.03
N THR A 594 27.54 9.49 -24.98
CA THR A 594 27.47 9.83 -26.40
C THR A 594 26.12 10.49 -26.71
N HIS A 595 26.12 11.81 -26.92
CA HIS A 595 24.93 12.54 -27.35
C HIS A 595 24.51 12.11 -28.77
N LEU A 596 23.48 11.28 -28.86
CA LEU A 596 22.86 10.91 -30.13
C LEU A 596 21.92 12.03 -30.61
N VAL A 597 21.89 12.25 -31.93
CA VAL A 597 20.92 13.17 -32.56
C VAL A 597 19.53 12.55 -32.46
N SER A 598 18.53 13.34 -32.06
CA SER A 598 17.15 12.84 -31.95
C SER A 598 16.58 12.49 -33.32
N GLU A 599 15.63 11.54 -33.37
CA GLU A 599 14.99 11.18 -34.65
C GLU A 599 14.28 12.36 -35.31
N ASP A 600 13.69 13.26 -34.52
CA ASP A 600 12.99 14.44 -35.02
C ASP A 600 13.95 15.52 -35.54
N ASP A 601 15.14 15.63 -34.96
CA ASP A 601 16.20 16.48 -35.52
C ASP A 601 16.70 15.92 -36.85
N ILE A 602 16.87 14.60 -36.96
CA ILE A 602 17.24 13.96 -38.23
C ILE A 602 16.17 14.19 -39.28
N ARG A 603 14.88 13.97 -38.97
CA ARG A 603 13.76 14.23 -39.90
C ARG A 603 13.73 15.69 -40.33
N THR A 604 13.91 16.61 -39.39
CA THR A 604 13.94 18.06 -39.65
C THR A 604 15.09 18.44 -40.57
N PHE A 605 16.28 17.87 -40.33
CA PHE A 605 17.47 18.07 -41.16
C PHE A 605 17.25 17.52 -42.58
N VAL A 606 16.80 16.28 -42.72
CA VAL A 606 16.52 15.64 -44.02
C VAL A 606 15.49 16.44 -44.81
N LYS A 607 14.40 16.87 -44.18
CA LYS A 607 13.36 17.69 -44.81
C LYS A 607 13.89 19.06 -45.24
N ARG A 608 14.76 19.69 -44.44
CA ARG A 608 15.34 21.00 -44.75
C ARG A 608 16.28 20.95 -45.95
N TYR A 609 17.06 19.89 -46.09
CA TYR A 609 18.13 19.80 -47.09
C TYR A 609 17.82 18.87 -48.26
N GLY A 610 16.73 18.10 -48.21
CA GLY A 610 16.28 17.22 -49.30
C GLY A 610 17.27 16.11 -49.63
N LEU A 611 17.78 15.41 -48.62
CA LEU A 611 18.80 14.37 -48.77
C LEU A 611 18.33 13.21 -49.67
N LYS A 612 19.22 12.79 -50.57
CA LYS A 612 19.03 11.62 -51.44
C LYS A 612 20.25 10.69 -51.37
N CYS A 613 20.02 9.39 -51.41
CA CYS A 613 21.06 8.37 -51.55
C CYS A 613 20.89 7.58 -52.84
N VAL A 614 21.99 7.03 -53.34
CA VAL A 614 21.99 5.95 -54.34
C VAL A 614 22.65 4.76 -53.65
N ALA A 615 21.99 3.61 -53.65
CA ALA A 615 22.47 2.45 -52.92
C ALA A 615 22.41 1.18 -53.77
N ALA A 616 23.46 0.37 -53.71
CA ALA A 616 23.54 -0.90 -54.42
C ALA A 616 24.36 -1.91 -53.62
N THR A 617 24.01 -3.20 -53.74
CA THR A 617 24.96 -4.28 -53.46
C THR A 617 25.86 -4.40 -54.68
N VAL A 618 27.18 -4.31 -54.51
CA VAL A 618 28.12 -4.06 -55.61
C VAL A 618 28.92 -5.29 -56.01
N GLY A 619 29.44 -5.29 -57.24
CA GLY A 619 30.21 -6.41 -57.79
C GLY A 619 29.30 -7.52 -58.31
N ASN A 620 29.64 -8.78 -58.01
CA ASN A 620 28.83 -9.96 -58.32
C ASN A 620 28.09 -10.48 -57.08
N ASP A 621 27.87 -9.61 -56.09
CA ASP A 621 27.23 -9.97 -54.84
C ASP A 621 25.71 -9.75 -54.92
N GLU A 622 24.96 -10.85 -54.85
CA GLU A 622 23.49 -10.87 -54.94
C GLU A 622 22.80 -10.71 -53.57
N HIS A 623 23.55 -10.59 -52.46
CA HIS A 623 23.00 -10.48 -51.11
C HIS A 623 22.40 -9.09 -50.83
N SER A 624 21.26 -8.79 -51.46
CA SER A 624 20.58 -7.48 -51.40
C SER A 624 19.92 -7.16 -50.06
N VAL A 625 19.71 -8.16 -49.20
CA VAL A 625 18.96 -8.00 -47.94
C VAL A 625 19.63 -6.99 -47.02
N GLY A 626 20.94 -7.06 -46.82
CA GLY A 626 21.64 -6.16 -45.90
C GLY A 626 21.51 -4.68 -46.29
N MET A 627 21.55 -4.38 -47.60
CA MET A 627 21.37 -3.02 -48.11
C MET A 627 19.93 -2.54 -47.96
N ARG A 628 18.95 -3.40 -48.24
CA ARG A 628 17.52 -3.06 -48.09
C ARG A 628 17.13 -2.89 -46.63
N GLU A 629 17.66 -3.69 -45.72
CA GLU A 629 17.36 -3.62 -44.29
C GLU A 629 17.74 -2.27 -43.64
N ILE A 630 18.78 -1.61 -44.15
CA ILE A 630 19.17 -0.26 -43.68
C ILE A 630 18.46 0.87 -44.43
N ILE A 631 17.73 0.57 -45.51
CA ILE A 631 16.97 1.53 -46.32
C ILE A 631 15.49 1.49 -45.95
N ASP A 632 14.89 0.32 -46.10
CA ASP A 632 13.47 0.06 -45.96
C ASP A 632 12.94 0.51 -44.59
N ILE A 633 11.81 1.20 -44.60
CA ILE A 633 11.20 1.76 -43.38
C ILE A 633 10.86 0.71 -42.32
N LYS A 634 10.66 -0.56 -42.70
CA LYS A 634 10.14 -1.64 -41.85
C LYS A 634 10.91 -1.83 -40.54
N HIS A 635 12.25 -1.88 -40.58
CA HIS A 635 13.10 -2.05 -39.40
C HIS A 635 13.83 -0.76 -39.03
N GLY A 636 13.25 0.37 -39.42
CA GLY A 636 13.78 1.69 -39.13
C GLY A 636 14.97 2.07 -40.00
N GLY A 637 15.03 1.56 -41.23
CA GLY A 637 15.97 2.02 -42.25
C GLY A 637 15.77 3.51 -42.57
N ILE A 638 16.71 4.08 -43.33
CA ILE A 638 16.83 5.53 -43.54
C ILE A 638 15.60 6.18 -44.19
N GLU A 639 14.72 5.41 -44.85
CA GLU A 639 13.42 5.88 -45.32
C GLU A 639 12.56 6.50 -44.20
N LYS A 640 12.65 6.01 -42.96
CA LYS A 640 11.89 6.54 -41.81
C LYS A 640 12.15 8.03 -41.53
N TYR A 641 13.29 8.54 -42.00
CA TYR A 641 13.70 9.92 -41.82
C TYR A 641 13.35 10.80 -43.03
N GLY A 642 12.78 10.21 -44.10
CA GLY A 642 12.44 10.90 -45.34
C GLY A 642 13.59 10.99 -46.35
N ILE A 643 14.66 10.19 -46.18
CA ILE A 643 15.75 10.13 -47.16
C ILE A 643 15.26 9.36 -48.38
N VAL A 644 15.37 9.98 -49.56
CA VAL A 644 14.97 9.33 -50.81
C VAL A 644 16.15 8.48 -51.31
N CYS A 645 16.00 7.15 -51.35
CA CYS A 645 16.99 6.27 -51.94
C CYS A 645 16.61 5.83 -53.36
N VAL A 646 17.60 5.83 -54.25
CA VAL A 646 17.49 5.41 -55.66
C VAL A 646 18.27 4.13 -55.87
#